data_AF-A0A103XYE2-F1
#
_entry.id   AF-A0A103XYE2-F1
#
_cell.length_a   1.000
_cell.length_b   1.000
_cell.length_c   1.000
_cell.angle_alpha   90.00
_cell.angle_beta   90.00
_cell.angle_gamma   90.00
#
_symmetry.space_group_name_H-M   'P 1'
#
loop_
_entity.id
_entity.type
_entity.pdbx_description
1 polymer ?
#
loop_
_entity_poly.entity_id
_entity_poly.type
_entity_poly.pdbx_seq_one_letter_code
_entity_poly.pdbx_strand_id
1 'polypeptide(L)'
;MARVDCNQEEEESPLLQTSHQILKGFQFLLLIGGNIWTALAHFIAGVIGSGVLSMAWSIAQLGWIAGPLSIILIAFFALVSAFLISNFHVYPNPTNGNTTMNRSFLQAVHTILGEAHKHPFASCLYLHLYFGSQDIRTDCLFKTGVVYVITSATCIRQSNCYHEEGHEAACEYENKYYMLLFGIVQLLASQIPNIFHTKWLSIIAATMSFTYSFIGIGLGLAQVIGRGKIEGSINGISTANPTQKVWLVAQAIGDIAFSFTFSLILLEIQSTLKSPPSQKVTMKRTCTIAIFITTSFYLLSGASGYAAFGDSTPGNILTGFGFYEPYWLVDFGNACIVLHLVGGYQTLFAIAERWYAEKFPESALTSDIGSLKVLGLPKFRVNPLRLCFRSTYVISTMAVGMLFPYFNEVLAFSGSIIFWPLTIYFPVEMYIVQQKIVGWSSRYYLIYHGTMAGAGGDYDDQTPLLPSSPHTLTGNVWTAIAHIITGVIGSGVLSLAWSMAQLGWIAGPFTLLLFAFITLVSASFISDVHLYSNPNNGTTTMNRSYLQAVRTILESTFTLLISHPETGSQDIRMACYVVACIFKTGVVYTITSAISMRAIRQSNCYHEEGHDAVCEYDDKYYMLLFGFVQILASQIPNIFHTKWLSVIAATMSFTYSFIGMALGIAQVIGQGKIEGSINGISTVNHTQKIWLVAQALGDIAFSFTFSLILLEIQIYSQTLFAIVERWYAEKFPESVLTRDVGSLKVLLLPEFRVNPLRLCFRTTYVVLTMAVGMLFPYFNEVVAFAGSIIFWPLTIYFPVEMYFVQKKIVPWTGKWIVLRVYSTFCLLVTIYVLSGSIEGLIAKRFG
;
A
#
# COMPACT_ATOMS: atom_id res chain seq x y z
N MET A 1 55.47 46.70 25.04
CA MET A 1 56.08 46.85 23.71
C MET A 1 56.73 45.52 23.36
N ALA A 2 56.61 45.08 22.10
CA ALA A 2 57.17 43.86 21.50
C ALA A 2 56.38 42.54 21.65
N ARG A 3 56.08 42.01 20.45
CA ARG A 3 55.68 40.67 20.05
C ARG A 3 56.95 39.82 19.88
N VAL A 4 56.96 38.55 20.27
CA VAL A 4 57.89 37.51 19.77
C VAL A 4 57.16 36.15 19.75
N ASP A 5 57.19 35.52 18.58
CA ASP A 5 56.70 34.17 18.23
C ASP A 5 57.62 33.05 18.76
N CYS A 6 57.07 31.85 19.01
CA CYS A 6 57.49 30.59 18.36
C CYS A 6 56.71 29.36 18.86
N ASN A 7 56.07 28.68 17.90
CA ASN A 7 55.94 27.22 17.70
C ASN A 7 55.89 26.28 18.91
N GLN A 8 54.74 25.61 19.05
CA GLN A 8 54.71 24.15 19.24
C GLN A 8 53.90 23.53 18.10
N GLU A 9 54.56 22.63 17.37
CA GLU A 9 53.96 21.69 16.44
C GLU A 9 53.02 20.76 17.23
N GLU A 10 51.71 20.86 17.01
CA GLU A 10 50.79 19.78 17.35
C GLU A 10 50.88 18.73 16.23
N GLU A 11 51.53 17.62 16.55
CA GLU A 11 51.62 16.42 15.74
C GLU A 11 50.21 15.83 15.57
N GLU A 12 49.53 16.17 14.47
CA GLU A 12 48.25 15.55 14.11
C GLU A 12 48.43 14.03 14.00
N SER A 13 47.63 13.27 14.75
CA SER A 13 47.67 11.81 14.72
C SER A 13 47.54 11.25 13.29
N PRO A 14 48.26 10.16 12.94
CA PRO A 14 48.20 9.55 11.60
C PRO A 14 46.78 9.17 11.15
N LEU A 15 45.87 8.92 12.10
CA LEU A 15 44.46 8.60 11.86
C LEU A 15 43.64 9.79 11.33
N LEU A 16 43.91 11.02 11.80
CA LEU A 16 43.22 12.22 11.30
C LEU A 16 43.66 12.54 9.86
N GLN A 17 44.94 12.35 9.57
CA GLN A 17 45.49 12.57 8.23
C GLN A 17 44.96 11.53 7.22
N THR A 18 44.71 10.30 7.67
CA THR A 18 44.08 9.23 6.87
C THR A 18 42.60 9.50 6.62
N SER A 19 41.84 9.97 7.62
CA SER A 19 40.45 10.39 7.47
C SER A 19 40.32 11.58 6.50
N HIS A 20 41.22 12.56 6.62
CA HIS A 20 41.26 13.73 5.74
C HIS A 20 41.71 13.38 4.31
N GLN A 21 42.58 12.39 4.12
CA GLN A 21 42.94 11.84 2.80
C GLN A 21 41.85 10.96 2.19
N ILE A 22 41.09 10.19 2.98
CA ILE A 22 39.93 9.42 2.50
C ILE A 22 38.81 10.38 2.08
N LEU A 23 38.55 11.43 2.87
CA LEU A 23 37.61 12.49 2.48
C LEU A 23 38.07 13.22 1.22
N LYS A 24 39.36 13.59 1.12
CA LYS A 24 39.92 14.23 -0.11
C LYS A 24 39.93 13.28 -1.31
N GLY A 25 40.11 11.98 -1.11
CA GLY A 25 40.00 10.95 -2.16
C GLY A 25 38.57 10.77 -2.67
N PHE A 26 37.57 10.89 -1.79
CA PHE A 26 36.15 10.95 -2.16
C PHE A 26 35.74 12.32 -2.75
N GLN A 27 36.42 13.40 -2.37
CA GLN A 27 36.17 14.76 -2.85
C GLN A 27 36.81 15.05 -4.22
N PHE A 28 37.89 14.33 -4.58
CA PHE A 28 38.51 14.35 -5.93
C PHE A 28 37.62 13.70 -7.01
N LEU A 29 36.51 13.10 -6.60
CA LEU A 29 35.73 12.16 -7.38
C LEU A 29 34.40 12.74 -7.90
N LEU A 30 34.08 13.97 -7.48
CA LEU A 30 33.07 14.83 -8.06
C LEU A 30 33.74 15.75 -9.09
N LEU A 31 33.95 15.25 -10.31
CA LEU A 31 34.17 16.15 -11.44
C LEU A 31 32.88 16.95 -11.69
N ILE A 32 32.74 18.11 -11.03
CA ILE A 32 31.85 19.19 -11.46
C ILE A 32 32.18 19.44 -12.93
N GLY A 33 31.27 19.01 -13.82
CA GLY A 33 31.70 18.69 -15.17
C GLY A 33 30.61 18.21 -16.11
N GLY A 34 29.43 17.84 -15.59
CA GLY A 34 28.32 17.35 -16.39
C GLY A 34 27.66 18.46 -17.21
N ASN A 35 27.31 18.14 -18.45
CA ASN A 35 26.48 18.97 -19.31
C ASN A 35 25.13 18.27 -19.56
N ILE A 36 24.26 18.91 -20.34
CA ILE A 36 22.93 18.36 -20.69
C ILE A 36 23.02 16.94 -21.26
N TRP A 37 24.03 16.63 -22.07
CA TRP A 37 24.20 15.33 -22.72
C TRP A 37 24.65 14.23 -21.76
N THR A 38 25.59 14.53 -20.85
CA THR A 38 26.02 13.54 -19.85
C THR A 38 24.94 13.26 -18.82
N ALA A 39 24.12 14.27 -18.48
CA ALA A 39 22.97 14.11 -17.60
C ALA A 39 21.83 13.35 -18.29
N LEU A 40 21.57 13.64 -19.57
CA LEU A 40 20.63 12.90 -20.40
C LEU A 40 21.03 11.42 -20.51
N ALA A 41 22.31 11.12 -20.75
CA ALA A 41 22.83 9.75 -20.79
C ALA A 41 22.66 9.02 -19.45
N HIS A 42 22.97 9.66 -18.32
CA HIS A 42 22.73 9.06 -16.99
C HIS A 42 21.25 8.82 -16.70
N PHE A 43 20.39 9.78 -17.07
CA PHE A 43 18.94 9.64 -16.89
C PHE A 43 18.41 8.47 -17.73
N ILE A 44 18.79 8.39 -19.00
CA ILE A 44 18.37 7.33 -19.92
C ILE A 44 18.89 5.97 -19.47
N ALA A 45 20.16 5.87 -19.07
CA ALA A 45 20.75 4.63 -18.58
C ALA A 45 20.07 4.08 -17.31
N GLY A 46 19.50 4.97 -16.48
CA GLY A 46 18.75 4.59 -15.29
C GLY A 46 17.28 4.26 -15.53
N VAL A 47 16.68 4.73 -16.64
CA VAL A 47 15.24 4.63 -16.92
C VAL A 47 14.95 3.62 -18.04
N ILE A 48 15.66 3.69 -19.17
CA ILE A 48 15.50 2.75 -20.28
C ILE A 48 16.29 1.47 -19.94
N GLY A 49 15.63 0.56 -19.22
CA GLY A 49 16.17 -0.74 -18.79
C GLY A 49 15.18 -1.87 -19.05
N SER A 50 14.89 -2.69 -18.04
CA SER A 50 13.90 -3.78 -18.14
C SER A 50 12.48 -3.30 -18.50
N GLY A 51 12.13 -2.06 -18.19
CA GLY A 51 10.80 -1.50 -18.46
C GLY A 51 10.42 -1.42 -19.94
N VAL A 52 11.34 -1.05 -20.85
CA VAL A 52 10.98 -0.97 -22.29
C VAL A 52 10.66 -2.34 -22.90
N LEU A 53 11.22 -3.42 -22.33
CA LEU A 53 11.06 -4.78 -22.83
C LEU A 53 9.63 -5.30 -22.62
N SER A 54 8.97 -4.89 -21.53
CA SER A 54 7.62 -5.28 -21.18
C SER A 54 6.53 -4.40 -21.80
N MET A 55 6.89 -3.27 -22.43
CA MET A 55 5.91 -2.32 -22.99
C MET A 55 5.00 -2.94 -24.06
N ALA A 56 5.51 -3.89 -24.86
CA ALA A 56 4.69 -4.60 -25.84
C ALA A 56 3.60 -5.42 -25.15
N TRP A 57 3.97 -6.18 -24.12
CA TRP A 57 3.03 -6.95 -23.32
C TRP A 57 2.01 -6.06 -22.63
N SER A 58 2.45 -4.95 -22.03
CA SER A 58 1.58 -4.00 -21.34
C SER A 58 0.56 -3.34 -22.28
N ILE A 59 0.96 -2.94 -23.50
CA ILE A 59 0.00 -2.46 -24.51
C ILE A 59 -0.90 -3.60 -24.98
N ALA A 60 -0.41 -4.84 -25.10
CA ALA A 60 -1.26 -5.97 -25.46
C ALA A 60 -2.34 -6.23 -24.40
N GLN A 61 -2.04 -6.08 -23.11
CA GLN A 61 -3.05 -6.23 -22.06
C GLN A 61 -4.11 -5.13 -22.09
N LEU A 62 -3.71 -3.89 -22.39
CA LEU A 62 -4.59 -2.71 -22.35
C LEU A 62 -5.30 -2.42 -23.68
N GLY A 63 -4.71 -2.80 -24.81
CA GLY A 63 -5.19 -2.52 -26.16
C GLY A 63 -4.71 -1.20 -26.76
N TRP A 64 -5.06 -1.00 -28.04
CA TRP A 64 -4.58 0.11 -28.88
C TRP A 64 -4.91 1.51 -28.36
N ILE A 65 -5.92 1.67 -27.49
CA ILE A 65 -6.31 2.96 -26.93
C ILE A 65 -5.79 3.11 -25.50
N ALA A 66 -6.18 2.20 -24.60
CA ALA A 66 -5.87 2.35 -23.18
C ALA A 66 -4.37 2.20 -22.90
N GLY A 67 -3.63 1.41 -23.68
CA GLY A 67 -2.18 1.23 -23.54
C GLY A 67 -1.42 2.54 -23.75
N PRO A 68 -1.46 3.13 -24.97
CA PRO A 68 -0.82 4.41 -25.24
C PRO A 68 -1.26 5.55 -24.33
N LEU A 69 -2.56 5.63 -24.01
CA LEU A 69 -3.09 6.66 -23.12
C LEU A 69 -2.54 6.54 -21.70
N SER A 70 -2.41 5.31 -21.18
CA SER A 70 -1.83 5.06 -19.85
C SER A 70 -0.35 5.44 -19.80
N ILE A 71 0.41 5.13 -20.85
CA ILE A 71 1.83 5.53 -20.97
C ILE A 71 1.98 7.05 -20.97
N ILE A 72 1.17 7.77 -21.76
CA ILE A 72 1.20 9.24 -21.81
C ILE A 72 0.82 9.87 -20.47
N LEU A 73 -0.21 9.33 -19.81
CA LEU A 73 -0.69 9.83 -18.52
C LEU A 73 0.36 9.65 -17.42
N ILE A 74 0.98 8.47 -17.34
CA ILE A 74 2.04 8.18 -16.36
C ILE A 74 3.28 9.03 -16.66
N ALA A 75 3.66 9.21 -17.93
CA ALA A 75 4.76 10.08 -18.33
C ALA A 75 4.53 11.55 -17.94
N PHE A 76 3.28 12.05 -18.08
CA PHE A 76 2.91 13.40 -17.66
C PHE A 76 3.11 13.59 -16.15
N PHE A 77 2.60 12.67 -15.33
CA PHE A 77 2.79 12.74 -13.87
C PHE A 77 4.27 12.67 -13.48
N ALA A 78 5.03 11.83 -14.15
CA ALA A 78 6.47 11.76 -13.94
C ALA A 78 7.16 13.09 -14.29
N LEU A 79 6.82 13.73 -15.42
CA LEU A 79 7.39 15.03 -15.81
C LEU A 79 7.07 16.15 -14.79
N VAL A 80 5.82 16.21 -14.31
CA VAL A 80 5.42 17.15 -13.26
C VAL A 80 6.26 16.93 -12.00
N SER A 81 6.41 15.66 -11.59
CA SER A 81 7.25 15.28 -10.46
C SER A 81 8.71 15.72 -10.65
N ALA A 82 9.30 15.45 -11.82
CA ALA A 82 10.67 15.85 -12.14
C ALA A 82 10.89 17.36 -11.95
N PHE A 83 9.91 18.18 -12.33
CA PHE A 83 9.96 19.62 -12.20
C PHE A 83 9.85 20.09 -10.76
N LEU A 84 9.06 19.41 -9.94
CA LEU A 84 9.00 19.65 -8.50
C LEU A 84 10.34 19.31 -7.86
N ILE A 85 10.84 18.08 -8.07
CA ILE A 85 12.09 17.57 -7.50
C ILE A 85 13.27 18.48 -7.86
N SER A 86 13.35 18.95 -9.11
CA SER A 86 14.43 19.82 -9.56
C SER A 86 14.54 21.14 -8.78
N ASN A 87 13.48 21.55 -8.08
CA ASN A 87 13.45 22.76 -7.24
C ASN A 87 14.04 22.53 -5.84
N PHE A 88 14.22 21.27 -5.41
CA PHE A 88 14.61 20.91 -4.04
C PHE A 88 16.12 20.73 -3.84
N HIS A 89 16.91 20.84 -4.90
CA HIS A 89 18.38 20.77 -4.83
C HIS A 89 18.97 21.86 -3.92
N VAL A 90 18.38 23.05 -3.92
CA VAL A 90 18.82 24.18 -3.11
C VAL A 90 17.67 24.59 -2.20
N TYR A 91 17.89 24.48 -0.89
CA TYR A 91 16.89 24.82 0.11
C TYR A 91 17.41 25.89 1.07
N PRO A 92 16.84 27.11 1.07
CA PRO A 92 17.15 28.13 2.06
C PRO A 92 16.48 27.75 3.38
N ASN A 93 17.27 27.48 4.40
CA ASN A 93 16.76 27.08 5.70
C ASN A 93 16.02 28.25 6.35
N PRO A 94 14.72 28.09 6.67
CA PRO A 94 13.88 29.18 7.16
C PRO A 94 14.22 29.62 8.58
N THR A 95 14.99 28.84 9.34
CA THR A 95 15.30 29.12 10.75
C THR A 95 16.64 29.82 10.98
N ASN A 96 17.63 29.59 10.12
CA ASN A 96 18.99 30.16 10.27
C ASN A 96 19.45 30.98 9.05
N GLY A 97 18.66 31.03 7.96
CA GLY A 97 18.99 31.78 6.74
C GLY A 97 20.07 31.14 5.86
N ASN A 98 20.71 30.05 6.30
CA ASN A 98 21.74 29.36 5.54
C ASN A 98 21.14 28.53 4.40
N THR A 99 21.80 28.53 3.26
CA THR A 99 21.35 27.72 2.11
C THR A 99 21.98 26.33 2.17
N THR A 100 21.15 25.30 2.22
CA THR A 100 21.55 23.90 2.20
C THR A 100 21.44 23.32 0.79
N MET A 101 22.44 22.54 0.38
CA MET A 101 22.43 21.84 -0.92
C MET A 101 22.11 20.36 -0.70
N ASN A 102 20.98 19.92 -1.25
CA ASN A 102 20.56 18.53 -1.20
C ASN A 102 21.07 17.79 -2.44
N ARG A 103 21.96 16.81 -2.24
CA ARG A 103 22.59 16.05 -3.33
C ARG A 103 21.84 14.77 -3.70
N SER A 104 20.99 14.26 -2.82
CA SER A 104 20.13 13.10 -3.10
C SER A 104 18.67 13.39 -2.78
N PHE A 105 17.75 12.65 -3.42
CA PHE A 105 16.31 12.79 -3.21
C PHE A 105 15.92 12.66 -1.73
N LEU A 106 16.48 11.66 -1.03
CA LEU A 106 16.15 11.45 0.37
C LEU A 106 16.81 12.46 1.29
N GLN A 107 17.95 13.02 0.92
CA GLN A 107 18.51 14.16 1.65
C GLN A 107 17.58 15.37 1.51
N ALA A 108 16.98 15.61 0.34
CA ALA A 108 15.98 16.67 0.18
C ALA A 108 14.72 16.42 1.00
N VAL A 109 14.19 15.19 0.99
CA VAL A 109 13.09 14.78 1.86
C VAL A 109 13.46 15.01 3.33
N HIS A 110 14.68 14.64 3.73
CA HIS A 110 15.18 14.86 5.08
C HIS A 110 15.21 16.35 5.43
N THR A 111 15.92 17.16 4.67
CA THR A 111 16.15 18.58 4.96
C THR A 111 14.85 19.40 4.91
N ILE A 112 14.00 19.18 3.91
CA ILE A 112 12.81 20.00 3.67
C ILE A 112 11.67 19.63 4.60
N LEU A 113 11.33 18.34 4.68
CA LEU A 113 10.22 17.88 5.52
C LEU A 113 10.63 17.68 6.99
N GLY A 114 11.93 17.52 7.27
CA GLY A 114 12.45 17.35 8.63
C GLY A 114 12.48 18.65 9.43
N GLU A 115 12.75 19.80 8.80
CA GLU A 115 12.74 21.09 9.49
C GLU A 115 11.36 21.75 9.55
N ALA A 116 10.49 21.49 8.58
CA ALA A 116 9.18 22.13 8.49
C ALA A 116 8.21 21.77 9.61
N HIS A 117 8.54 20.79 10.45
CA HIS A 117 7.64 20.31 11.49
C HIS A 117 8.33 20.07 12.83
N LYS A 118 8.51 21.17 13.56
CA LYS A 118 8.35 21.20 15.03
C LYS A 118 6.88 21.00 15.47
N HIS A 119 6.02 20.46 14.58
CA HIS A 119 4.65 20.04 14.86
C HIS A 119 4.60 18.50 14.93
N PRO A 120 4.06 17.90 16.01
CA PRO A 120 4.20 16.48 16.31
C PRO A 120 3.43 15.53 15.37
N PHE A 121 2.59 16.05 14.47
CA PHE A 121 1.72 15.23 13.63
C PHE A 121 2.33 14.87 12.26
N ALA A 122 3.01 15.82 11.62
CA ALA A 122 3.77 15.53 10.41
C ALA A 122 5.01 14.68 10.71
N SER A 123 5.60 14.81 11.92
CA SER A 123 6.78 14.01 12.29
C SER A 123 6.50 12.52 12.41
N CYS A 124 5.25 12.04 12.55
CA CYS A 124 4.93 10.61 12.72
C CYS A 124 4.71 9.88 11.37
N LEU A 125 4.00 10.51 10.42
CA LEU A 125 3.93 10.02 9.03
C LEU A 125 5.29 10.19 8.35
N TYR A 126 5.98 11.29 8.64
CA TYR A 126 7.37 11.49 8.25
C TYR A 126 8.28 10.47 8.92
N LEU A 127 8.31 10.25 10.25
CA LEU A 127 9.12 9.20 10.91
C LEU A 127 8.85 7.81 10.31
N HIS A 128 7.61 7.49 9.93
CA HIS A 128 7.28 6.23 9.26
C HIS A 128 7.69 6.18 7.79
N LEU A 129 7.68 7.32 7.08
CA LEU A 129 8.20 7.52 5.73
C LEU A 129 9.69 7.93 5.71
N TYR A 130 10.33 8.08 6.87
CA TYR A 130 11.69 8.56 7.12
C TYR A 130 12.55 7.39 7.59
N PHE A 131 12.06 6.60 8.56
CA PHE A 131 12.50 5.22 8.75
C PHE A 131 12.10 4.39 7.54
N GLY A 132 10.86 4.54 7.05
CA GLY A 132 10.42 3.94 5.81
C GLY A 132 11.13 4.46 4.57
N SER A 133 11.67 5.69 4.48
CA SER A 133 12.47 6.07 3.30
C SER A 133 13.86 5.48 3.32
N GLN A 134 14.41 5.20 4.50
CA GLN A 134 15.62 4.38 4.62
C GLN A 134 15.33 2.93 4.19
N ASP A 135 14.18 2.36 4.60
CA ASP A 135 13.72 1.02 4.18
C ASP A 135 13.28 0.95 2.71
N ILE A 136 12.64 2.00 2.17
CA ILE A 136 12.18 2.13 0.78
C ILE A 136 13.39 2.21 -0.14
N ARG A 137 14.50 2.86 0.25
CA ARG A 137 15.72 2.85 -0.55
C ARG A 137 16.26 1.43 -0.68
N THR A 138 16.42 0.70 0.42
CA THR A 138 16.91 -0.69 0.41
C THR A 138 15.95 -1.62 -0.30
N ASP A 139 14.63 -1.45 -0.13
CA ASP A 139 13.58 -2.22 -0.79
C ASP A 139 13.53 -1.95 -2.31
N CYS A 140 13.61 -0.68 -2.73
CA CYS A 140 13.69 -0.30 -4.15
C CYS A 140 14.93 -0.90 -4.81
N LEU A 141 16.11 -0.71 -4.18
CA LEU A 141 17.36 -1.26 -4.68
C LEU A 141 17.26 -2.80 -4.76
N PHE A 142 16.73 -3.47 -3.74
CA PHE A 142 16.55 -4.92 -3.71
C PHE A 142 15.62 -5.41 -4.83
N LYS A 143 14.45 -4.78 -5.01
CA LYS A 143 13.50 -5.10 -6.07
C LYS A 143 14.08 -4.89 -7.46
N THR A 144 14.80 -3.79 -7.69
CA THR A 144 15.54 -3.57 -8.95
C THR A 144 16.58 -4.67 -9.19
N GLY A 145 17.28 -5.12 -8.15
CA GLY A 145 18.22 -6.25 -8.22
C GLY A 145 17.54 -7.57 -8.63
N VAL A 146 16.38 -7.89 -8.05
CA VAL A 146 15.58 -9.07 -8.42
C VAL A 146 15.13 -9.00 -9.88
N VAL A 147 14.61 -7.84 -10.31
CA VAL A 147 14.22 -7.61 -11.71
C VAL A 147 15.40 -7.83 -12.66
N TYR A 148 16.60 -7.36 -12.33
CA TYR A 148 17.78 -7.53 -13.17
C TYR A 148 18.17 -9.00 -13.31
N VAL A 149 18.12 -9.77 -12.22
CA VAL A 149 18.38 -11.23 -12.24
C VAL A 149 17.39 -11.94 -13.15
N ILE A 150 16.09 -11.67 -13.02
CA ILE A 150 15.05 -12.30 -13.84
C ILE A 150 15.23 -11.92 -15.31
N THR A 151 15.42 -10.62 -15.60
CA THR A 151 15.56 -10.12 -16.97
C THR A 151 16.75 -10.76 -17.69
N SER A 152 17.92 -10.78 -17.04
CA SER A 152 19.13 -11.38 -17.63
C SER A 152 19.01 -12.88 -17.84
N ALA A 153 18.41 -13.61 -16.89
CA ALA A 153 18.20 -15.05 -17.04
C ALA A 153 17.25 -15.38 -18.20
N THR A 154 16.15 -14.65 -18.35
CA THR A 154 15.20 -14.82 -19.46
C THR A 154 15.86 -14.53 -20.81
N CYS A 155 16.73 -13.53 -20.91
CA CYS A 155 17.44 -13.19 -22.15
C CYS A 155 18.46 -14.27 -22.57
N ILE A 156 19.26 -14.79 -21.62
CA ILE A 156 20.29 -15.80 -21.90
C ILE A 156 19.65 -17.14 -22.29
N ARG A 157 18.61 -17.56 -21.57
CA ARG A 157 17.89 -18.82 -21.87
C ARG A 157 17.35 -18.82 -23.29
N GLN A 158 16.68 -17.74 -23.68
CA GLN A 158 15.93 -17.71 -24.92
C GLN A 158 16.85 -17.76 -26.14
N SER A 159 17.99 -17.06 -26.08
CA SER A 159 19.03 -17.08 -27.12
C SER A 159 19.59 -18.50 -27.34
N ASN A 160 19.91 -19.22 -26.25
CA ASN A 160 20.46 -20.57 -26.34
C ASN A 160 19.43 -21.61 -26.81
N CYS A 161 18.18 -21.54 -26.33
CA CYS A 161 17.15 -22.52 -26.67
C CYS A 161 16.85 -22.54 -28.18
N TYR A 162 16.72 -21.38 -28.82
CA TYR A 162 16.47 -21.32 -30.27
C TYR A 162 17.66 -21.79 -31.12
N HIS A 163 18.88 -21.70 -30.57
CA HIS A 163 20.09 -22.19 -31.25
C HIS A 163 20.24 -23.71 -31.14
N GLU A 164 19.78 -24.33 -30.05
CA GLU A 164 19.92 -25.77 -29.80
C GLU A 164 18.73 -26.59 -30.31
N GLU A 165 17.50 -26.12 -30.12
CA GLU A 165 16.27 -26.91 -30.36
C GLU A 165 15.54 -26.57 -31.66
N GLY A 166 15.99 -25.55 -32.39
CA GLY A 166 15.42 -25.16 -33.69
C GLY A 166 14.14 -24.32 -33.60
N HIS A 167 13.60 -23.95 -34.76
CA HIS A 167 12.60 -22.88 -34.90
C HIS A 167 11.29 -23.14 -34.12
N GLU A 168 10.81 -24.37 -34.02
CA GLU A 168 9.48 -24.67 -33.43
C GLU A 168 9.52 -25.08 -31.95
N ALA A 169 10.65 -24.92 -31.25
CA ALA A 169 10.79 -25.36 -29.87
C ALA A 169 9.95 -24.53 -28.87
N ALA A 170 9.03 -25.18 -28.17
CA ALA A 170 8.34 -24.63 -27.02
C ALA A 170 9.28 -24.62 -25.80
N CYS A 171 10.12 -23.60 -25.69
CA CYS A 171 11.14 -23.48 -24.65
C CYS A 171 10.53 -23.31 -23.23
N GLU A 172 10.17 -24.42 -22.58
CA GLU A 172 9.54 -24.47 -21.25
C GLU A 172 10.40 -25.13 -20.14
N TYR A 173 11.74 -24.98 -20.15
CA TYR A 173 12.61 -25.45 -19.06
C TYR A 173 13.01 -24.37 -18.03
N GLU A 174 13.33 -24.83 -16.81
CA GLU A 174 13.55 -24.05 -15.58
C GLU A 174 14.61 -22.93 -15.70
N ASN A 175 14.17 -21.67 -15.54
CA ASN A 175 15.00 -20.45 -15.54
C ASN A 175 16.11 -20.42 -14.46
N LYS A 176 16.09 -21.35 -13.50
CA LYS A 176 16.93 -21.38 -12.30
C LYS A 176 18.43 -21.47 -12.60
N TYR A 177 18.83 -22.22 -13.63
CA TYR A 177 20.23 -22.36 -14.01
C TYR A 177 20.84 -21.04 -14.51
N TYR A 178 20.13 -20.32 -15.39
CA TYR A 178 20.60 -19.03 -15.93
C TYR A 178 20.57 -17.92 -14.88
N MET A 179 19.61 -17.96 -13.94
CA MET A 179 19.61 -17.07 -12.77
C MET A 179 20.82 -17.31 -11.86
N LEU A 180 21.19 -18.58 -11.62
CA LEU A 180 22.38 -18.96 -10.87
C LEU A 180 23.66 -18.48 -11.59
N LEU A 181 23.75 -18.68 -12.90
CA LEU A 181 24.89 -18.24 -13.70
C LEU A 181 25.06 -16.71 -13.64
N PHE A 182 23.98 -15.95 -13.86
CA PHE A 182 24.02 -14.50 -13.73
C PHE A 182 24.38 -14.07 -12.29
N GLY A 183 23.85 -14.76 -11.28
CA GLY A 183 24.20 -14.53 -9.87
C GLY A 183 25.68 -14.77 -9.58
N ILE A 184 26.32 -15.79 -10.15
CA ILE A 184 27.76 -16.04 -10.04
C ILE A 184 28.56 -14.90 -10.71
N VAL A 185 28.16 -14.49 -11.92
CA VAL A 185 28.78 -13.36 -12.62
C VAL A 185 28.66 -12.08 -11.79
N GLN A 186 27.50 -11.83 -11.16
CA GLN A 186 27.29 -10.67 -10.29
C GLN A 186 28.06 -10.77 -8.98
N LEU A 187 28.19 -11.97 -8.39
CA LEU A 187 29.03 -12.19 -7.22
C LEU A 187 30.48 -11.81 -7.53
N LEU A 188 31.01 -12.24 -8.68
CA LEU A 188 32.37 -11.90 -9.10
C LEU A 188 32.51 -10.41 -9.46
N ALA A 189 31.62 -9.89 -10.31
CA ALA A 189 31.63 -8.49 -10.74
C ALA A 189 31.46 -7.52 -9.57
N SER A 190 30.63 -7.88 -8.58
CA SER A 190 30.44 -7.11 -7.36
C SER A 190 31.69 -7.02 -6.48
N GLN A 191 32.71 -7.86 -6.66
CA GLN A 191 33.96 -7.69 -5.90
C GLN A 191 34.94 -6.74 -6.59
N ILE A 192 34.71 -6.36 -7.85
CA ILE A 192 35.60 -5.48 -8.60
C ILE A 192 35.39 -4.03 -8.13
N PRO A 193 36.42 -3.35 -7.59
CA PRO A 193 36.32 -1.95 -7.20
C PRO A 193 36.43 -1.00 -8.40
N ASN A 194 35.88 0.19 -8.25
CA ASN A 194 36.23 1.39 -9.02
C ASN A 194 35.94 1.39 -10.54
N ILE A 195 35.02 0.56 -11.05
CA ILE A 195 34.61 0.64 -12.47
C ILE A 195 33.85 1.96 -12.77
N PHE A 196 33.22 2.55 -11.76
CA PHE A 196 32.25 3.66 -11.88
C PHE A 196 32.83 5.07 -11.90
N HIS A 197 34.14 5.25 -11.78
CA HIS A 197 34.73 6.59 -11.84
C HIS A 197 34.83 7.15 -13.26
N THR A 198 34.33 6.40 -14.25
CA THR A 198 34.42 6.76 -15.65
C THR A 198 33.05 7.21 -16.18
N LYS A 199 32.98 8.44 -16.69
CA LYS A 199 31.79 8.99 -17.39
C LYS A 199 31.31 8.10 -18.54
N TRP A 200 32.18 7.23 -19.03
CA TRP A 200 31.95 6.29 -20.14
C TRP A 200 30.96 5.17 -19.81
N LEU A 201 30.84 4.73 -18.55
CA LEU A 201 29.95 3.61 -18.21
C LEU A 201 28.47 3.94 -18.45
N SER A 202 28.03 5.14 -18.07
CA SER A 202 26.65 5.60 -18.30
C SER A 202 26.37 5.89 -19.78
N ILE A 203 27.39 6.26 -20.55
CA ILE A 203 27.28 6.43 -22.00
C ILE A 203 27.11 5.05 -22.65
N ILE A 204 27.93 4.07 -22.28
CA ILE A 204 27.82 2.69 -22.77
C ILE A 204 26.45 2.10 -22.40
N ALA A 205 26.01 2.27 -21.15
CA ALA A 205 24.70 1.82 -20.70
C ALA A 205 23.57 2.43 -21.54
N ALA A 206 23.56 3.76 -21.73
CA ALA A 206 22.59 4.44 -22.57
C ALA A 206 22.65 3.98 -24.05
N THR A 207 23.84 3.73 -24.59
CA THR A 207 24.01 3.18 -25.94
C THR A 207 23.40 1.78 -26.03
N MET A 208 23.70 0.88 -25.09
CA MET A 208 23.12 -0.47 -25.06
C MET A 208 21.60 -0.43 -24.95
N SER A 209 21.05 0.45 -24.07
CA SER A 209 19.61 0.73 -23.93
C SER A 209 18.93 1.06 -25.25
N PHE A 210 19.52 1.99 -26.00
CA PHE A 210 19.00 2.35 -27.31
C PHE A 210 19.14 1.22 -28.33
N THR A 211 20.29 0.54 -28.36
CA THR A 211 20.57 -0.54 -29.30
C THR A 211 19.52 -1.66 -29.21
N TYR A 212 19.27 -2.22 -28.02
CA TYR A 212 18.29 -3.30 -27.92
C TYR A 212 16.85 -2.81 -28.14
N SER A 213 16.53 -1.56 -27.78
CA SER A 213 15.20 -0.98 -28.03
C SER A 213 14.95 -0.78 -29.53
N PHE A 214 15.93 -0.28 -30.28
CA PHE A 214 15.84 -0.15 -31.73
C PHE A 214 15.76 -1.50 -32.43
N ILE A 215 16.49 -2.51 -31.96
CA ILE A 215 16.37 -3.88 -32.47
C ILE A 215 14.94 -4.39 -32.27
N GLY A 216 14.38 -4.26 -31.07
CA GLY A 216 13.00 -4.69 -30.80
C GLY A 216 11.96 -3.97 -31.67
N ILE A 217 12.06 -2.64 -31.79
CA ILE A 217 11.17 -1.86 -32.66
C ILE A 217 11.33 -2.28 -34.13
N GLY A 218 12.57 -2.41 -34.60
CA GLY A 218 12.89 -2.76 -35.97
C GLY A 218 12.37 -4.14 -36.36
N LEU A 219 12.59 -5.14 -35.51
CA LEU A 219 12.08 -6.50 -35.70
C LEU A 219 10.54 -6.54 -35.65
N GLY A 220 9.92 -5.79 -34.74
CA GLY A 220 8.46 -5.67 -34.66
C GLY A 220 7.87 -5.07 -35.94
N LEU A 221 8.43 -3.97 -36.42
CA LEU A 221 8.00 -3.34 -37.68
C LEU A 221 8.24 -4.26 -38.88
N ALA A 222 9.38 -4.94 -38.94
CA ALA A 222 9.71 -5.81 -40.04
C ALA A 222 8.79 -7.05 -40.08
N GLN A 223 8.37 -7.56 -38.93
CA GLN A 223 7.34 -8.60 -38.82
C GLN A 223 5.97 -8.12 -39.34
N VAL A 224 5.55 -6.90 -38.99
CA VAL A 224 4.29 -6.29 -39.48
C VAL A 224 4.33 -6.12 -41.00
N ILE A 225 5.45 -5.64 -41.55
CA ILE A 225 5.64 -5.46 -42.99
C ILE A 225 5.64 -6.82 -43.70
N GLY A 226 6.36 -7.81 -43.17
CA GLY A 226 6.46 -9.15 -43.75
C GLY A 226 5.12 -9.91 -43.77
N ARG A 227 4.29 -9.74 -42.73
CA ARG A 227 2.94 -10.32 -42.66
C ARG A 227 1.88 -9.52 -43.42
N GLY A 228 2.14 -8.23 -43.68
CA GLY A 228 1.17 -7.32 -44.31
C GLY A 228 -0.08 -7.03 -43.46
N LYS A 229 -0.04 -7.32 -42.16
CA LYS A 229 -1.17 -7.19 -41.22
C LYS A 229 -0.70 -6.60 -39.89
N ILE A 230 -1.49 -5.67 -39.36
CA ILE A 230 -1.34 -5.15 -38.00
C ILE A 230 -2.20 -6.01 -37.07
N GLU A 231 -1.58 -6.68 -36.12
CA GLU A 231 -2.26 -7.48 -35.11
C GLU A 231 -2.75 -6.64 -33.92
N GLY A 232 -3.54 -7.28 -33.05
CA GLY A 232 -4.04 -6.68 -31.82
C GLY A 232 -5.42 -6.02 -31.95
N SER A 233 -6.16 -6.00 -30.85
CA SER A 233 -7.47 -5.38 -30.71
C SER A 233 -7.44 -4.06 -29.93
N ILE A 234 -8.50 -3.26 -30.08
CA ILE A 234 -8.71 -2.01 -29.33
C ILE A 234 -8.80 -2.27 -27.81
N ASN A 235 -9.33 -3.43 -27.41
CA ASN A 235 -9.56 -3.81 -26.02
C ASN A 235 -8.40 -4.61 -25.41
N GLY A 236 -7.33 -4.83 -26.16
CA GLY A 236 -6.23 -5.69 -25.75
C GLY A 236 -6.53 -7.17 -25.99
N ILE A 237 -5.71 -8.05 -25.40
CA ILE A 237 -5.88 -9.49 -25.56
C ILE A 237 -7.24 -9.99 -25.10
N SER A 238 -7.80 -10.96 -25.81
CA SER A 238 -9.01 -11.66 -25.37
C SER A 238 -8.63 -12.77 -24.40
N THR A 239 -9.20 -12.74 -23.19
CA THR A 239 -9.00 -13.80 -22.18
C THR A 239 -10.27 -14.61 -22.02
N ALA A 240 -10.15 -15.92 -21.83
CA ALA A 240 -11.30 -16.80 -21.56
C ALA A 240 -12.08 -16.36 -20.30
N ASN A 241 -11.40 -15.75 -19.33
CA ASN A 241 -11.99 -15.26 -18.09
C ASN A 241 -11.83 -13.73 -17.97
N PRO A 242 -12.92 -12.93 -17.92
CA PRO A 242 -12.86 -11.49 -17.71
C PRO A 242 -12.12 -11.05 -16.43
N THR A 243 -12.10 -11.91 -15.40
CA THR A 243 -11.29 -11.71 -14.18
C THR A 243 -9.80 -11.65 -14.50
N GLN A 244 -9.34 -12.59 -15.33
CA GLN A 244 -7.96 -12.65 -15.80
C GLN A 244 -7.60 -11.38 -16.58
N LYS A 245 -8.52 -10.85 -17.38
CA LYS A 245 -8.34 -9.56 -18.07
C LYS A 245 -8.07 -8.42 -17.09
N VAL A 246 -8.85 -8.31 -16.00
CA VAL A 246 -8.67 -7.25 -15.00
C VAL A 246 -7.31 -7.34 -14.32
N TRP A 247 -6.88 -8.55 -13.95
CA TRP A 247 -5.56 -8.77 -13.35
C TRP A 247 -4.43 -8.35 -14.28
N LEU A 248 -4.53 -8.75 -15.54
CA LEU A 248 -3.54 -8.41 -16.56
C LEU A 248 -3.50 -6.91 -16.86
N VAL A 249 -4.65 -6.23 -16.85
CA VAL A 249 -4.73 -4.77 -16.98
C VAL A 249 -4.09 -4.06 -15.77
N ALA A 250 -4.37 -4.50 -14.55
CA ALA A 250 -3.75 -3.93 -13.35
C ALA A 250 -2.23 -4.15 -13.32
N GLN A 251 -1.80 -5.35 -13.72
CA GLN A 251 -0.39 -5.70 -13.87
C GLN A 251 0.30 -4.83 -14.92
N ALA A 252 -0.33 -4.62 -16.08
CA ALA A 252 0.20 -3.75 -17.13
C ALA A 252 0.34 -2.28 -16.67
N ILE A 253 -0.61 -1.76 -15.88
CA ILE A 253 -0.51 -0.40 -15.31
C ILE A 253 0.66 -0.30 -14.33
N GLY A 254 0.84 -1.31 -13.46
CA GLY A 254 1.98 -1.37 -12.54
C GLY A 254 3.31 -1.43 -13.28
N ASP A 255 3.38 -2.19 -14.36
CA ASP A 255 4.58 -2.36 -15.21
C ASP A 255 4.93 -1.05 -15.96
N ILE A 256 3.92 -0.35 -16.49
CA ILE A 256 4.10 1.01 -17.03
C ILE A 256 4.59 1.97 -15.94
N ALA A 257 4.01 1.92 -14.73
CA ALA A 257 4.42 2.77 -13.62
C ALA A 257 5.89 2.54 -13.21
N PHE A 258 6.34 1.29 -13.18
CA PHE A 258 7.76 0.95 -12.93
C PHE A 258 8.69 1.67 -13.91
N SER A 259 8.31 1.71 -15.18
CA SER A 259 9.13 2.24 -16.28
C SER A 259 9.37 3.76 -16.24
N PHE A 260 8.65 4.50 -15.40
CA PHE A 260 8.79 5.95 -15.19
C PHE A 260 9.33 6.31 -13.80
N THR A 261 9.94 5.37 -13.09
CA THR A 261 10.49 5.59 -11.75
C THR A 261 11.91 6.14 -11.80
N PHE A 262 12.09 7.47 -11.70
CA PHE A 262 13.42 8.12 -11.70
C PHE A 262 13.69 9.07 -10.53
N SER A 263 12.72 9.26 -9.63
CA SER A 263 12.81 10.26 -8.55
C SER A 263 14.06 10.11 -7.67
N LEU A 264 14.54 8.88 -7.48
CA LEU A 264 15.70 8.58 -6.64
C LEU A 264 17.03 9.09 -7.22
N ILE A 265 17.21 9.04 -8.54
CA ILE A 265 18.46 9.41 -9.22
C ILE A 265 18.50 10.88 -9.66
N LEU A 266 17.34 11.56 -9.66
CA LEU A 266 17.19 12.89 -10.25
C LEU A 266 18.09 13.95 -9.59
N LEU A 267 18.07 14.08 -8.26
CA LEU A 267 18.92 15.06 -7.56
C LEU A 267 20.42 14.73 -7.64
N GLU A 268 20.75 13.44 -7.70
CA GLU A 268 22.13 12.99 -7.83
C GLU A 268 22.70 13.42 -9.19
N ILE A 269 21.94 13.22 -10.27
CA ILE A 269 22.30 13.71 -11.61
C ILE A 269 22.43 15.24 -11.61
N GLN A 270 21.44 15.94 -11.03
CA GLN A 270 21.43 17.40 -10.98
C GLN A 270 22.67 17.97 -10.26
N SER A 271 23.16 17.29 -9.22
CA SER A 271 24.32 17.71 -8.44
C SER A 271 25.65 17.68 -9.23
N THR A 272 25.70 16.98 -10.36
CA THR A 272 26.90 16.87 -11.21
C THR A 272 26.98 17.92 -12.32
N LEU A 273 25.89 18.67 -12.54
CA LEU A 273 25.76 19.64 -13.64
C LEU A 273 26.61 20.90 -13.39
N LYS A 274 27.22 21.41 -14.47
CA LYS A 274 27.91 22.71 -14.45
C LYS A 274 26.92 23.87 -14.28
N SER A 275 27.38 24.94 -13.63
CA SER A 275 26.72 26.25 -13.61
C SER A 275 27.74 27.36 -13.89
N PRO A 276 27.39 28.40 -14.68
CA PRO A 276 26.07 28.72 -15.28
C PRO A 276 25.71 27.93 -16.56
N PRO A 277 24.40 27.81 -16.95
CA PRO A 277 23.20 28.28 -16.25
C PRO A 277 22.89 27.44 -15.00
N SER A 278 21.87 27.82 -14.21
CA SER A 278 21.58 27.11 -12.95
C SER A 278 21.25 25.63 -13.18
N GLN A 279 21.75 24.76 -12.29
CA GLN A 279 21.57 23.30 -12.39
C GLN A 279 20.10 22.90 -12.54
N LYS A 280 19.17 23.62 -11.89
CA LYS A 280 17.71 23.42 -12.02
C LYS A 280 17.21 23.65 -13.44
N VAL A 281 17.67 24.71 -14.13
CA VAL A 281 17.23 25.01 -15.51
C VAL A 281 17.74 23.95 -16.46
N THR A 282 19.02 23.60 -16.35
CA THR A 282 19.61 22.51 -17.14
C THR A 282 18.92 21.18 -16.84
N MET A 283 18.60 20.88 -15.58
CA MET A 283 17.92 19.64 -15.19
C MET A 283 16.50 19.56 -15.72
N LYS A 284 15.68 20.62 -15.58
CA LYS A 284 14.31 20.62 -16.14
C LYS A 284 14.31 20.41 -17.65
N ARG A 285 15.22 21.08 -18.38
CA ARG A 285 15.39 20.87 -19.82
C ARG A 285 15.82 19.42 -20.13
N THR A 286 16.73 18.87 -19.33
CA THR A 286 17.17 17.46 -19.46
C THR A 286 16.00 16.51 -19.24
N CYS A 287 15.21 16.67 -18.17
CA CYS A 287 14.06 15.82 -17.87
C CYS A 287 12.98 15.90 -18.95
N THR A 288 12.70 17.08 -19.50
CA THR A 288 11.76 17.22 -20.63
C THR A 288 12.21 16.42 -21.85
N ILE A 289 13.48 16.56 -22.25
CA ILE A 289 14.04 15.82 -23.39
C ILE A 289 14.06 14.32 -23.09
N ALA A 290 14.48 13.92 -21.89
CA ALA A 290 14.62 12.52 -21.50
C ALA A 290 13.26 11.82 -21.45
N ILE A 291 12.25 12.40 -20.79
CA ILE A 291 10.90 11.83 -20.69
C ILE A 291 10.22 11.78 -22.06
N PHE A 292 10.42 12.80 -22.90
CA PHE A 292 9.93 12.75 -24.28
C PHE A 292 10.54 11.56 -25.04
N ILE A 293 11.87 11.43 -25.02
CA ILE A 293 12.58 10.32 -25.67
C ILE A 293 12.09 8.98 -25.11
N THR A 294 12.12 8.76 -23.79
CA THR A 294 11.73 7.47 -23.18
C THR A 294 10.28 7.11 -23.51
N THR A 295 9.36 8.08 -23.45
CA THR A 295 7.95 7.88 -23.78
C THR A 295 7.77 7.50 -25.25
N SER A 296 8.49 8.16 -26.17
CA SER A 296 8.47 7.78 -27.58
C SER A 296 8.98 6.36 -27.79
N PHE A 297 10.07 5.95 -27.13
CA PHE A 297 10.59 4.59 -27.23
C PHE A 297 9.64 3.55 -26.64
N TYR A 298 9.00 3.83 -25.51
CA TYR A 298 8.02 2.93 -24.89
C TYR A 298 6.77 2.77 -25.76
N LEU A 299 6.26 3.87 -26.34
CA LEU A 299 5.14 3.83 -27.28
C LEU A 299 5.51 3.07 -28.55
N LEU A 300 6.68 3.33 -29.15
CA LEU A 300 7.13 2.67 -30.37
C LEU A 300 7.39 1.18 -30.14
N SER A 301 8.08 0.81 -29.07
CA SER A 301 8.34 -0.60 -28.73
C SER A 301 7.04 -1.32 -28.40
N GLY A 302 6.18 -0.68 -27.59
CA GLY A 302 4.89 -1.24 -27.23
C GLY A 302 3.98 -1.46 -28.44
N ALA A 303 3.83 -0.44 -29.29
CA ALA A 303 2.99 -0.49 -30.48
C ALA A 303 3.53 -1.46 -31.53
N SER A 304 4.84 -1.43 -31.82
CA SER A 304 5.43 -2.34 -32.81
C SER A 304 5.36 -3.80 -32.36
N GLY A 305 5.59 -4.09 -31.08
CA GLY A 305 5.44 -5.42 -30.52
C GLY A 305 4.00 -5.91 -30.56
N TYR A 306 3.02 -5.08 -30.15
CA TYR A 306 1.62 -5.47 -30.19
C TYR A 306 1.09 -5.62 -31.62
N ALA A 307 1.51 -4.76 -32.55
CA ALA A 307 1.22 -4.89 -33.97
C ALA A 307 1.81 -6.18 -34.59
N ALA A 308 2.97 -6.64 -34.10
CA ALA A 308 3.63 -7.82 -34.62
C ALA A 308 3.01 -9.13 -34.10
N PHE A 309 2.58 -9.15 -32.83
CA PHE A 309 2.23 -10.38 -32.12
C PHE A 309 0.78 -10.47 -31.63
N GLY A 310 0.04 -9.36 -31.54
CA GLY A 310 -1.35 -9.34 -31.08
C GLY A 310 -1.53 -10.02 -29.72
N ASP A 311 -2.44 -10.99 -29.66
CA ASP A 311 -2.75 -11.73 -28.43
C ASP A 311 -1.59 -12.63 -27.95
N SER A 312 -0.63 -12.93 -28.83
CA SER A 312 0.57 -13.72 -28.53
C SER A 312 1.78 -12.87 -28.13
N THR A 313 1.56 -11.60 -27.75
CA THR A 313 2.67 -10.69 -27.41
C THR A 313 3.46 -11.19 -26.20
N PRO A 314 4.79 -11.43 -26.34
CA PRO A 314 5.61 -11.95 -25.27
C PRO A 314 5.83 -10.92 -24.16
N GLY A 315 6.11 -11.40 -22.94
CA GLY A 315 6.44 -10.55 -21.81
C GLY A 315 7.70 -9.69 -21.99
N ASN A 316 8.64 -10.13 -22.83
CA ASN A 316 9.77 -9.35 -23.30
C ASN A 316 9.70 -9.29 -24.83
N ILE A 317 9.66 -8.09 -25.42
CA ILE A 317 9.53 -7.90 -26.86
C ILE A 317 10.58 -8.69 -27.67
N LEU A 318 11.81 -8.84 -27.17
CA LEU A 318 12.88 -9.55 -27.86
C LEU A 318 12.74 -11.08 -27.84
N THR A 319 11.92 -11.64 -26.95
CA THR A 319 11.76 -13.10 -26.87
C THR A 319 10.78 -13.65 -27.90
N GLY A 320 10.00 -12.78 -28.57
CA GLY A 320 9.05 -13.19 -29.61
C GLY A 320 9.66 -13.38 -31.00
N PHE A 321 10.91 -12.95 -31.20
CA PHE A 321 11.56 -12.93 -32.53
C PHE A 321 12.49 -14.12 -32.79
N GLY A 322 12.36 -15.22 -32.06
CA GLY A 322 13.17 -16.44 -32.23
C GLY A 322 13.07 -17.14 -33.60
N PHE A 323 12.37 -16.54 -34.57
CA PHE A 323 12.20 -17.01 -35.95
C PHE A 323 12.79 -16.02 -36.98
N TYR A 324 13.33 -14.87 -36.54
CA TYR A 324 13.70 -13.76 -37.42
C TYR A 324 15.15 -13.88 -37.90
N GLU A 325 15.36 -13.96 -39.21
CA GLU A 325 16.70 -13.92 -39.78
C GLU A 325 17.21 -12.47 -39.87
N PRO A 326 18.41 -12.16 -39.35
CA PRO A 326 19.39 -13.09 -38.80
C PRO A 326 19.42 -13.16 -37.25
N TYR A 327 19.52 -14.39 -36.71
CA TYR A 327 19.55 -14.73 -35.28
C TYR A 327 20.56 -13.91 -34.45
N TRP A 328 21.72 -13.60 -35.03
CA TRP A 328 22.77 -12.83 -34.37
C TRP A 328 22.27 -11.46 -33.88
N LEU A 329 21.25 -10.88 -34.53
CA LEU A 329 20.72 -9.57 -34.14
C LEU A 329 19.92 -9.63 -32.84
N VAL A 330 19.15 -10.71 -32.63
CA VAL A 330 18.43 -10.97 -31.38
C VAL A 330 19.42 -11.30 -30.26
N ASP A 331 20.43 -12.12 -30.55
CA ASP A 331 21.49 -12.47 -29.59
C ASP A 331 22.31 -11.25 -29.16
N PHE A 332 22.64 -10.39 -30.12
CA PHE A 332 23.32 -9.13 -29.85
C PHE A 332 22.46 -8.21 -28.97
N GLY A 333 21.16 -8.09 -29.25
CA GLY A 333 20.22 -7.34 -28.42
C GLY A 333 20.15 -7.87 -26.98
N ASN A 334 20.05 -9.19 -26.80
CA ASN A 334 20.06 -9.85 -25.49
C ASN A 334 21.40 -9.67 -24.76
N ALA A 335 22.53 -9.72 -25.47
CA ALA A 335 23.85 -9.44 -24.91
C ALA A 335 23.97 -7.97 -24.43
N CYS A 336 23.45 -7.02 -25.20
CA CYS A 336 23.37 -5.60 -24.80
C CYS A 336 22.58 -5.43 -23.49
N ILE A 337 21.45 -6.14 -23.33
CA ILE A 337 20.66 -6.12 -22.09
C ILE A 337 21.46 -6.68 -20.91
N VAL A 338 22.07 -7.87 -21.05
CA VAL A 338 22.84 -8.47 -19.97
C VAL A 338 24.00 -7.56 -19.55
N LEU A 339 24.76 -7.01 -20.50
CA LEU A 339 25.85 -6.08 -20.20
C LEU A 339 25.38 -4.79 -19.53
N HIS A 340 24.25 -4.22 -19.98
CA HIS A 340 23.64 -3.04 -19.35
C HIS A 340 23.21 -3.32 -17.92
N LEU A 341 22.52 -4.44 -17.67
CA LEU A 341 22.04 -4.83 -16.34
C LEU A 341 23.19 -5.21 -15.41
N VAL A 342 24.29 -5.80 -15.92
CA VAL A 342 25.52 -5.96 -15.15
C VAL A 342 26.03 -4.60 -14.66
N GLY A 343 26.21 -3.62 -15.55
CA GLY A 343 26.63 -2.28 -15.13
C GLY A 343 25.67 -1.57 -14.17
N GLY A 344 24.36 -1.72 -14.39
CA GLY A 344 23.32 -1.15 -13.53
C GLY A 344 23.33 -1.73 -12.13
N TYR A 345 23.44 -3.06 -12.00
CA TYR A 345 23.49 -3.78 -10.72
C TYR A 345 24.64 -3.29 -9.83
N GLN A 346 25.76 -3.00 -10.47
CA GLN A 346 26.97 -2.50 -9.83
C GLN A 346 26.72 -1.09 -9.21
N THR A 347 25.90 -0.25 -9.86
CA THR A 347 25.55 1.10 -9.37
C THR A 347 24.76 1.06 -8.06
N LEU A 348 23.97 0.00 -7.83
CA LEU A 348 23.19 -0.20 -6.60
C LEU A 348 24.12 -0.33 -5.38
N PHE A 349 25.25 -1.02 -5.52
CA PHE A 349 26.24 -1.16 -4.46
C PHE A 349 26.93 0.15 -4.10
N ALA A 350 27.24 0.98 -5.11
CA ALA A 350 27.84 2.28 -4.88
C ALA A 350 26.92 3.22 -4.08
N ILE A 351 25.61 3.17 -4.34
CA ILE A 351 24.60 3.94 -3.59
C ILE A 351 24.50 3.44 -2.14
N ALA A 352 24.48 2.12 -1.94
CA ALA A 352 24.39 1.52 -0.62
C ALA A 352 25.64 1.77 0.25
N GLU A 353 26.84 1.62 -0.33
CA GLU A 353 28.12 1.88 0.36
C GLU A 353 28.27 3.34 0.78
N ARG A 354 27.88 4.29 -0.08
CA ARG A 354 27.90 5.73 0.24
C ARG A 354 27.01 6.05 1.45
N TRP A 355 25.80 5.52 1.44
CA TRP A 355 24.87 5.72 2.55
C TRP A 355 25.43 5.16 3.86
N TYR A 356 26.01 3.96 3.84
CA TYR A 356 26.58 3.34 5.04
C TYR A 356 27.77 4.15 5.57
N ALA A 357 28.65 4.63 4.68
CA ALA A 357 29.79 5.46 5.04
C ALA A 357 29.37 6.83 5.61
N GLU A 358 28.31 7.44 5.09
CA GLU A 358 27.75 8.70 5.63
C GLU A 358 27.09 8.51 7.00
N LYS A 359 26.43 7.36 7.21
CA LYS A 359 25.67 7.08 8.44
C LYS A 359 26.57 6.60 9.59
N PHE A 360 27.61 5.82 9.29
CA PHE A 360 28.48 5.17 10.27
C PHE A 360 29.98 5.43 9.97
N PRO A 361 30.45 6.68 10.08
CA PRO A 361 31.81 7.07 9.69
C PRO A 361 32.92 6.38 10.51
N GLU A 362 32.64 5.97 11.75
CA GLU A 362 33.61 5.37 12.68
C GLU A 362 33.54 3.84 12.78
N SER A 363 32.78 3.16 11.91
CA SER A 363 32.58 1.71 12.04
C SER A 363 33.83 0.89 11.67
N ALA A 364 34.12 -0.18 12.42
CA ALA A 364 35.14 -1.18 12.03
C ALA A 364 34.76 -1.98 10.75
N LEU A 365 33.52 -1.84 10.27
CA LEU A 365 33.04 -2.46 9.03
C LEU A 365 33.52 -1.71 7.78
N THR A 366 33.84 -0.41 7.90
CA THR A 366 34.36 0.41 6.80
C THR A 366 35.90 0.42 6.74
N SER A 367 36.59 -0.03 7.80
CA SER A 367 38.06 -0.13 7.82
C SER A 367 38.58 -1.24 6.88
N ASP A 368 39.62 -0.92 6.11
CA ASP A 368 40.28 -1.86 5.20
C ASP A 368 40.96 -2.99 5.99
N ILE A 369 40.68 -4.26 5.62
CA ILE A 369 41.24 -5.45 6.29
C ILE A 369 42.34 -6.14 5.46
N GLY A 370 42.47 -5.79 4.17
CA GLY A 370 43.57 -6.30 3.34
C GLY A 370 43.42 -5.99 1.85
N SER A 371 44.35 -6.50 1.04
CA SER A 371 44.30 -6.42 -0.42
C SER A 371 44.19 -7.80 -1.06
N LEU A 372 43.16 -8.04 -1.88
CA LEU A 372 42.99 -9.27 -2.64
C LEU A 372 43.65 -9.11 -4.02
N LYS A 373 44.29 -10.18 -4.52
CA LYS A 373 44.81 -10.26 -5.89
C LYS A 373 44.12 -11.41 -6.60
N VAL A 374 43.16 -11.08 -7.46
CA VAL A 374 42.49 -12.04 -8.36
C VAL A 374 43.33 -12.19 -9.63
N LEU A 375 43.42 -13.41 -10.16
CA LEU A 375 44.18 -13.71 -11.37
C LEU A 375 43.71 -12.80 -12.54
N GLY A 376 44.61 -11.99 -13.10
CA GLY A 376 44.31 -11.09 -14.23
C GLY A 376 43.82 -9.68 -13.88
N LEU A 377 43.62 -9.34 -12.60
CA LEU A 377 43.18 -8.00 -12.15
C LEU A 377 44.20 -7.32 -11.22
N PRO A 378 44.25 -5.97 -11.18
CA PRO A 378 45.12 -5.24 -10.25
C PRO A 378 44.75 -5.50 -8.79
N LYS A 379 45.71 -5.35 -7.85
CA LYS A 379 45.45 -5.53 -6.40
C LYS A 379 44.40 -4.52 -5.93
N PHE A 380 43.41 -4.98 -5.16
CA PHE A 380 42.38 -4.10 -4.63
C PHE A 380 42.06 -4.33 -3.16
N ARG A 381 41.66 -3.25 -2.46
CA ARG A 381 41.38 -3.24 -1.02
C ARG A 381 40.00 -3.81 -0.71
N VAL A 382 39.90 -4.59 0.36
CA VAL A 382 38.67 -5.26 0.81
C VAL A 382 38.36 -4.85 2.25
N ASN A 383 37.11 -4.45 2.50
CA ASN A 383 36.55 -4.23 3.83
C ASN A 383 35.38 -5.21 4.10
N PRO A 384 35.05 -5.52 5.37
CA PRO A 384 33.97 -6.44 5.73
C PRO A 384 32.63 -6.04 5.19
N LEU A 385 32.33 -4.72 5.19
CA LEU A 385 31.09 -4.20 4.65
C LEU A 385 30.93 -4.61 3.19
N ARG A 386 31.94 -4.36 2.35
CA ARG A 386 31.89 -4.68 0.91
C ARG A 386 31.73 -6.18 0.67
N LEU A 387 32.51 -7.01 1.35
CA LEU A 387 32.46 -8.46 1.14
C LEU A 387 31.12 -9.04 1.61
N CYS A 388 30.74 -8.79 2.86
CA CYS A 388 29.54 -9.38 3.45
C CYS A 388 28.26 -8.78 2.83
N PHE A 389 28.17 -7.46 2.65
CA PHE A 389 26.97 -6.82 2.10
C PHE A 389 26.75 -7.18 0.65
N ARG A 390 27.78 -7.06 -0.22
CA ARG A 390 27.62 -7.33 -1.65
C ARG A 390 27.28 -8.80 -1.90
N SER A 391 27.98 -9.73 -1.23
CA SER A 391 27.67 -11.15 -1.36
C SER A 391 26.29 -11.51 -0.82
N THR A 392 25.89 -10.98 0.35
CA THR A 392 24.54 -11.23 0.91
C THR A 392 23.45 -10.67 0.00
N TYR A 393 23.65 -9.49 -0.57
CA TYR A 393 22.69 -8.87 -1.48
C TYR A 393 22.55 -9.63 -2.80
N VAL A 394 23.64 -10.08 -3.43
CA VAL A 394 23.56 -10.91 -4.65
C VAL A 394 22.86 -12.23 -4.35
N ILE A 395 23.23 -12.91 -3.26
CA ILE A 395 22.64 -14.21 -2.91
C ILE A 395 21.14 -14.07 -2.61
N SER A 396 20.73 -13.04 -1.88
CA SER A 396 19.32 -12.82 -1.53
C SER A 396 18.46 -12.42 -2.73
N THR A 397 18.93 -11.52 -3.60
CA THR A 397 18.20 -11.17 -4.83
C THR A 397 18.12 -12.34 -5.81
N MET A 398 19.18 -13.14 -5.91
CA MET A 398 19.20 -14.38 -6.71
C MET A 398 18.19 -15.40 -6.16
N ALA A 399 18.19 -15.64 -4.85
CA ALA A 399 17.26 -16.58 -4.21
C ALA A 399 15.80 -16.16 -4.45
N VAL A 400 15.47 -14.87 -4.28
CA VAL A 400 14.12 -14.36 -4.53
C VAL A 400 13.75 -14.45 -6.02
N GLY A 401 14.67 -14.12 -6.94
CA GLY A 401 14.44 -14.27 -8.37
C GLY A 401 14.16 -15.72 -8.79
N MET A 402 14.85 -16.69 -8.17
CA MET A 402 14.63 -18.12 -8.41
C MET A 402 13.32 -18.64 -7.81
N LEU A 403 12.83 -18.04 -6.72
CA LEU A 403 11.53 -18.36 -6.12
C LEU A 403 10.35 -17.80 -6.93
N PHE A 404 10.54 -16.62 -7.55
CA PHE A 404 9.50 -15.92 -8.30
C PHE A 404 10.01 -15.49 -9.70
N PRO A 405 10.17 -16.42 -10.65
CA PRO A 405 10.73 -16.14 -11.98
C PRO A 405 9.72 -15.47 -12.94
N TYR A 406 8.89 -14.56 -12.43
CA TYR A 406 7.75 -13.94 -13.10
C TYR A 406 8.07 -12.50 -13.50
N PHE A 407 8.54 -12.30 -14.74
CA PHE A 407 9.12 -11.03 -15.19
C PHE A 407 8.14 -9.83 -15.07
N ASN A 408 6.94 -9.94 -15.64
CA ASN A 408 5.98 -8.84 -15.68
C ASN A 408 5.32 -8.60 -14.32
N GLU A 409 5.07 -9.67 -13.57
CA GLU A 409 4.44 -9.64 -12.24
C GLU A 409 5.35 -8.90 -11.25
N VAL A 410 6.66 -9.19 -11.29
CA VAL A 410 7.66 -8.54 -10.42
C VAL A 410 7.86 -7.06 -10.80
N LEU A 411 7.85 -6.73 -12.10
CA LEU A 411 7.86 -5.34 -12.58
C LEU A 411 6.64 -4.57 -12.09
N ALA A 412 5.45 -5.15 -12.27
CA ALA A 412 4.19 -4.52 -11.87
C ALA A 412 4.09 -4.29 -10.37
N PHE A 413 4.48 -5.30 -9.59
CA PHE A 413 4.54 -5.20 -8.14
C PHE A 413 5.52 -4.11 -7.70
N SER A 414 6.71 -4.07 -8.30
CA SER A 414 7.71 -3.04 -8.01
C SER A 414 7.20 -1.64 -8.38
N GLY A 415 6.60 -1.46 -9.55
CA GLY A 415 6.07 -0.18 -10.00
C GLY A 415 4.94 0.36 -9.12
N SER A 416 4.00 -0.49 -8.72
CA SER A 416 2.87 -0.08 -7.89
C SER A 416 3.29 0.48 -6.52
N ILE A 417 4.32 -0.12 -5.90
CA ILE A 417 4.82 0.28 -4.58
C ILE A 417 5.72 1.51 -4.67
N ILE A 418 6.52 1.63 -5.73
CA ILE A 418 7.56 2.65 -5.81
C ILE A 418 7.03 3.96 -6.42
N PHE A 419 6.17 3.86 -7.44
CA PHE A 419 5.76 5.02 -8.23
C PHE A 419 4.95 6.04 -7.41
N TRP A 420 3.95 5.61 -6.64
CA TRP A 420 3.11 6.53 -5.87
C TRP A 420 3.89 7.34 -4.81
N PRO A 421 4.64 6.72 -3.87
CA PRO A 421 5.32 7.49 -2.83
C PRO A 421 6.44 8.37 -3.40
N LEU A 422 7.24 7.84 -4.33
CA LEU A 422 8.45 8.53 -4.81
C LEU A 422 8.19 9.51 -5.96
N THR A 423 7.24 9.22 -6.83
CA THR A 423 6.94 10.08 -7.98
C THR A 423 5.82 11.06 -7.66
N ILE A 424 4.85 10.72 -6.81
CA ILE A 424 3.69 11.60 -6.56
C ILE A 424 3.76 12.25 -5.19
N TYR A 425 3.75 11.46 -4.12
CA TYR A 425 3.53 11.96 -2.77
C TYR A 425 4.65 12.88 -2.26
N PHE A 426 5.89 12.38 -2.15
CA PHE A 426 6.99 13.16 -1.56
C PHE A 426 7.32 14.45 -2.33
N PRO A 427 7.34 14.47 -3.68
CA PRO A 427 7.59 15.69 -4.44
C PRO A 427 6.53 16.78 -4.20
N VAL A 428 5.25 16.38 -4.07
CA VAL A 428 4.15 17.31 -3.82
C VAL A 428 4.22 17.86 -2.39
N GLU A 429 4.45 17.02 -1.40
CA GLU A 429 4.58 17.45 0.00
C GLU A 429 5.78 18.39 0.21
N MET A 430 6.95 18.06 -0.35
CA MET A 430 8.12 18.94 -0.32
C MET A 430 7.84 20.30 -0.95
N TYR A 431 7.02 20.33 -2.01
CA TYR A 431 6.64 21.57 -2.68
C TYR A 431 5.73 22.44 -1.79
N ILE A 432 4.70 21.85 -1.19
CA ILE A 432 3.76 22.54 -0.27
C ILE A 432 4.52 23.18 0.88
N VAL A 433 5.43 22.41 1.49
CA VAL A 433 6.28 22.86 2.58
C VAL A 433 7.22 23.99 2.16
N GLN A 434 7.92 23.84 1.03
CA GLN A 434 8.85 24.85 0.54
C GLN A 434 8.14 26.17 0.19
N GLN A 435 6.92 26.10 -0.33
CA GLN A 435 6.11 27.26 -0.71
C GLN A 435 5.30 27.85 0.45
N LYS A 436 5.39 27.27 1.66
CA LYS A 436 4.62 27.68 2.86
C LYS A 436 3.11 27.79 2.59
N ILE A 437 2.56 26.87 1.80
CA ILE A 437 1.15 26.92 1.42
C ILE A 437 0.30 26.56 2.64
N VAL A 438 -0.56 27.48 3.06
CA VAL A 438 -1.47 27.27 4.20
C VAL A 438 -2.49 26.20 3.84
N GLY A 439 -2.61 25.18 4.69
CA GLY A 439 -3.64 24.15 4.56
C GLY A 439 -5.02 24.81 4.55
N TRP A 440 -5.92 24.31 3.68
CA TRP A 440 -7.28 24.84 3.44
C TRP A 440 -7.43 26.05 2.51
N SER A 441 -6.34 26.58 1.91
CA SER A 441 -6.50 27.58 0.83
C SER A 441 -7.05 26.95 -0.47
N SER A 442 -7.73 27.75 -1.30
CA SER A 442 -8.16 27.32 -2.65
C SER A 442 -6.98 26.79 -3.48
N ARG A 443 -5.77 27.37 -3.31
CA ARG A 443 -4.51 26.89 -3.90
C ARG A 443 -4.08 25.51 -3.38
N TYR A 444 -4.33 25.18 -2.11
CA TYR A 444 -4.04 23.85 -1.55
C TYR A 444 -4.94 22.77 -2.19
N TYR A 445 -6.24 23.06 -2.32
CA TYR A 445 -7.18 22.19 -3.05
C TYR A 445 -6.84 22.11 -4.55
N LEU A 446 -6.45 23.23 -5.17
CA LEU A 446 -6.03 23.27 -6.58
C LEU A 446 -4.69 22.57 -6.81
N ILE A 447 -3.80 22.42 -5.83
CA ILE A 447 -2.55 21.65 -6.00
C ILE A 447 -2.78 20.16 -5.76
N TYR A 448 -3.67 19.80 -4.83
CA TYR A 448 -4.00 18.40 -4.52
C TYR A 448 -5.00 17.79 -5.52
N HIS A 449 -5.90 18.60 -6.12
CA HIS A 449 -6.90 18.17 -7.11
C HIS A 449 -6.70 18.78 -8.51
N GLY A 450 -5.92 19.86 -8.66
CA GLY A 450 -5.75 20.64 -9.90
C GLY A 450 -4.30 20.71 -10.39
N THR A 451 -3.60 19.57 -10.46
CA THR A 451 -2.45 19.38 -11.36
C THR A 451 -2.79 19.51 -12.87
N MET A 452 -3.88 20.22 -13.18
CA MET A 452 -4.17 20.91 -14.44
C MET A 452 -4.52 22.37 -14.09
N ALA A 453 -3.65 23.30 -14.48
CA ALA A 453 -3.82 24.77 -14.56
C ALA A 453 -3.57 25.66 -13.32
N GLY A 454 -2.50 26.45 -13.41
CA GLY A 454 -2.57 27.90 -13.17
C GLY A 454 -2.27 28.43 -11.77
N ALA A 455 -1.20 29.21 -11.66
CA ALA A 455 -0.79 29.96 -10.48
C ALA A 455 -1.52 31.33 -10.32
N GLY A 456 -1.65 31.82 -9.08
CA GLY A 456 -2.15 33.18 -8.70
C GLY A 456 -3.22 33.06 -7.60
N GLY A 457 -3.35 33.83 -6.51
CA GLY A 457 -2.65 35.00 -5.95
C GLY A 457 -2.75 34.97 -4.41
N ASP A 458 -2.48 36.13 -3.80
CA ASP A 458 -2.22 36.46 -2.39
C ASP A 458 -3.50 36.79 -1.56
N TYR A 459 -3.45 36.60 -0.23
CA TYR A 459 -4.00 37.47 0.85
C TYR A 459 -4.15 36.78 2.23
N ASP A 460 -3.77 37.54 3.26
CA ASP A 460 -3.85 37.37 4.72
C ASP A 460 -5.28 37.22 5.27
N ASP A 461 -5.44 36.52 6.42
CA ASP A 461 -5.93 37.20 7.65
C ASP A 461 -5.71 36.41 8.96
N GLN A 462 -5.48 37.17 10.03
CA GLN A 462 -5.20 36.79 11.42
C GLN A 462 -6.50 36.42 12.17
N THR A 463 -6.57 35.54 13.18
CA THR A 463 -6.30 35.80 14.61
C THR A 463 -6.75 34.60 15.50
N PRO A 464 -6.33 34.53 16.79
CA PRO A 464 -6.11 33.29 17.56
C PRO A 464 -7.04 33.08 18.78
N LEU A 465 -7.14 31.86 19.34
CA LEU A 465 -7.51 31.64 20.76
C LEU A 465 -6.93 30.31 21.38
N LEU A 466 -5.91 30.50 22.22
CA LEU A 466 -5.50 29.90 23.54
C LEU A 466 -5.68 28.40 23.94
N PRO A 467 -4.87 27.90 24.92
CA PRO A 467 -4.37 26.52 24.99
C PRO A 467 -4.83 25.68 26.21
N SER A 468 -4.75 24.34 26.08
CA SER A 468 -4.44 23.39 27.18
C SER A 468 -3.90 22.06 26.58
N SER A 469 -2.91 21.43 27.23
CA SER A 469 -2.16 20.23 26.78
C SER A 469 -2.01 19.26 27.98
N PRO A 470 -1.70 17.93 27.87
CA PRO A 470 -1.19 17.20 26.71
C PRO A 470 -1.81 15.80 26.51
N HIS A 471 -2.69 15.67 25.52
CA HIS A 471 -2.66 14.50 24.64
C HIS A 471 -2.88 15.04 23.25
N THR A 472 -1.85 15.02 22.42
CA THR A 472 -1.89 15.56 21.06
C THR A 472 -2.94 14.79 20.27
N LEU A 473 -4.08 15.43 20.00
CA LEU A 473 -5.10 14.92 19.09
C LEU A 473 -4.53 15.03 17.69
N THR A 474 -4.14 13.88 17.16
CA THR A 474 -3.39 13.81 15.92
C THR A 474 -4.30 13.64 14.70
N GLY A 475 -5.52 13.11 14.81
CA GLY A 475 -6.35 12.79 13.64
C GLY A 475 -6.70 13.99 12.74
N ASN A 476 -6.63 13.79 11.42
CA ASN A 476 -7.15 14.70 10.38
C ASN A 476 -8.31 14.05 9.61
N VAL A 477 -9.01 14.82 8.76
CA VAL A 477 -10.16 14.32 7.97
C VAL A 477 -9.80 13.08 7.14
N TRP A 478 -8.59 12.98 6.60
CA TRP A 478 -8.16 11.82 5.82
C TRP A 478 -7.93 10.57 6.67
N THR A 479 -7.34 10.71 7.86
CA THR A 479 -7.27 9.59 8.81
C THR A 479 -8.67 9.20 9.28
N ALA A 480 -9.56 10.16 9.51
CA ALA A 480 -10.96 9.88 9.83
C ALA A 480 -11.67 9.15 8.68
N ILE A 481 -11.49 9.58 7.43
CA ILE A 481 -12.00 8.91 6.23
C ILE A 481 -11.42 7.50 6.12
N ALA A 482 -10.10 7.34 6.22
CA ALA A 482 -9.45 6.03 6.14
C ALA A 482 -9.96 5.08 7.23
N HIS A 483 -10.17 5.59 8.45
CA HIS A 483 -10.71 4.82 9.56
C HIS A 483 -12.19 4.48 9.39
N ILE A 484 -13.01 5.42 8.91
CA ILE A 484 -14.41 5.18 8.54
C ILE A 484 -14.48 4.11 7.45
N ILE A 485 -13.67 4.23 6.39
CA ILE A 485 -13.63 3.29 5.27
C ILE A 485 -13.16 1.91 5.71
N THR A 486 -12.10 1.83 6.52
CA THR A 486 -11.61 0.56 7.09
C THR A 486 -12.69 -0.16 7.90
N GLY A 487 -13.50 0.62 8.63
CA GLY A 487 -14.56 0.07 9.45
C GLY A 487 -15.83 -0.31 8.67
N VAL A 488 -16.19 0.47 7.66
CA VAL A 488 -17.41 0.30 6.86
C VAL A 488 -17.20 -0.74 5.75
N ILE A 489 -16.07 -0.67 5.05
CA ILE A 489 -15.71 -1.63 4.01
C ILE A 489 -15.05 -2.83 4.70
N GLY A 490 -15.88 -3.72 5.23
CA GLY A 490 -15.51 -4.97 5.92
C GLY A 490 -16.27 -6.18 5.37
N SER A 491 -16.50 -7.20 6.21
CA SER A 491 -17.24 -8.42 5.82
C SER A 491 -18.67 -8.14 5.35
N GLY A 492 -19.35 -7.10 5.85
CA GLY A 492 -20.71 -6.75 5.44
C GLY A 492 -20.85 -6.46 3.94
N VAL A 493 -19.82 -5.90 3.29
CA VAL A 493 -19.86 -5.62 1.84
C VAL A 493 -20.02 -6.90 1.01
N LEU A 494 -19.53 -8.04 1.51
CA LEU A 494 -19.59 -9.32 0.80
C LEU A 494 -21.01 -9.88 0.70
N SER A 495 -21.92 -9.55 1.63
CA SER A 495 -23.32 -9.98 1.56
C SER A 495 -24.22 -9.03 0.76
N LEU A 496 -23.77 -7.81 0.45
CA LEU A 496 -24.59 -6.81 -0.25
C LEU A 496 -25.08 -7.28 -1.62
N ALA A 497 -24.23 -7.96 -2.41
CA ALA A 497 -24.65 -8.50 -3.70
C ALA A 497 -25.80 -9.52 -3.56
N TRP A 498 -25.75 -10.35 -2.51
CA TRP A 498 -26.82 -11.27 -2.17
C TRP A 498 -28.08 -10.53 -1.72
N SER A 499 -27.96 -9.51 -0.86
CA SER A 499 -29.09 -8.68 -0.41
C SER A 499 -29.78 -7.98 -1.59
N MET A 500 -29.00 -7.46 -2.54
CA MET A 500 -29.49 -6.86 -3.78
C MET A 500 -30.24 -7.87 -4.65
N ALA A 501 -29.78 -9.13 -4.71
CA ALA A 501 -30.49 -10.18 -5.41
C ALA A 501 -31.85 -10.51 -4.75
N GLN A 502 -31.95 -10.43 -3.42
CA GLN A 502 -33.21 -10.65 -2.71
C GLN A 502 -34.20 -9.48 -2.90
N LEU A 503 -33.71 -8.24 -2.87
CA LEU A 503 -34.56 -7.02 -2.96
C LEU A 503 -34.89 -6.62 -4.40
N GLY A 504 -34.01 -6.91 -5.35
CA GLY A 504 -34.15 -6.52 -6.75
C GLY A 504 -33.61 -5.12 -7.08
N TRP A 505 -33.62 -4.79 -8.37
CA TRP A 505 -32.99 -3.59 -8.92
C TRP A 505 -33.61 -2.25 -8.48
N ILE A 506 -34.84 -2.24 -7.93
CA ILE A 506 -35.48 -1.01 -7.43
C ILE A 506 -35.38 -0.92 -5.91
N ALA A 507 -35.89 -1.92 -5.19
CA ALA A 507 -35.92 -1.88 -3.73
C ALA A 507 -34.51 -1.95 -3.14
N GLY A 508 -33.58 -2.69 -3.77
CA GLY A 508 -32.19 -2.81 -3.33
C GLY A 508 -31.48 -1.45 -3.21
N PRO A 509 -31.28 -0.70 -4.32
CA PRO A 509 -30.61 0.61 -4.25
C PRO A 509 -31.33 1.60 -3.34
N PHE A 510 -32.67 1.61 -3.35
CA PHE A 510 -33.46 2.48 -2.48
C PHE A 510 -33.19 2.19 -1.00
N THR A 511 -33.18 0.92 -0.61
CA THR A 511 -32.85 0.50 0.76
C THR A 511 -31.41 0.86 1.12
N LEU A 512 -30.43 0.68 0.24
CA LEU A 512 -29.04 1.09 0.50
C LEU A 512 -28.92 2.60 0.76
N LEU A 513 -29.60 3.43 -0.05
CA LEU A 513 -29.62 4.88 0.14
C LEU A 513 -30.34 5.27 1.44
N LEU A 514 -31.42 4.58 1.80
CA LEU A 514 -32.14 4.80 3.06
C LEU A 514 -31.24 4.49 4.27
N PHE A 515 -30.58 3.34 4.29
CA PHE A 515 -29.67 2.97 5.37
C PHE A 515 -28.44 3.91 5.42
N ALA A 516 -27.92 4.35 4.27
CA ALA A 516 -26.87 5.37 4.22
C ALA A 516 -27.33 6.71 4.82
N PHE A 517 -28.57 7.13 4.55
CA PHE A 517 -29.14 8.35 5.14
C PHE A 517 -29.32 8.24 6.66
N ILE A 518 -29.88 7.13 7.15
CA ILE A 518 -30.01 6.83 8.60
C ILE A 518 -28.63 6.93 9.28
N THR A 519 -27.64 6.30 8.65
CA THR A 519 -26.24 6.25 9.09
C THR A 519 -25.61 7.63 9.13
N LEU A 520 -25.85 8.48 8.12
CA LEU A 520 -25.38 9.86 8.06
C LEU A 520 -25.98 10.72 9.18
N VAL A 521 -27.29 10.60 9.44
CA VAL A 521 -27.96 11.30 10.54
C VAL A 521 -27.34 10.91 11.87
N SER A 522 -27.17 9.62 12.12
CA SER A 522 -26.52 9.13 13.33
C SER A 522 -25.06 9.57 13.46
N ALA A 523 -24.30 9.63 12.36
CA ALA A 523 -22.94 10.16 12.32
C ALA A 523 -22.87 11.58 12.87
N SER A 524 -23.79 12.43 12.42
CA SER A 524 -23.87 13.84 12.81
C SER A 524 -24.20 14.02 14.29
N PHE A 525 -25.03 13.15 14.86
CA PHE A 525 -25.29 13.16 16.30
C PHE A 525 -24.04 12.73 17.08
N ILE A 526 -23.33 11.69 16.63
CA ILE A 526 -22.12 11.19 17.30
C ILE A 526 -20.98 12.23 17.24
N SER A 527 -20.83 12.95 16.13
CA SER A 527 -19.82 14.02 16.03
C SER A 527 -20.11 15.19 16.97
N ASP A 528 -21.39 15.53 17.15
CA ASP A 528 -21.80 16.61 18.05
C ASP A 528 -21.51 16.27 19.52
N VAL A 529 -21.71 15.01 19.95
CA VAL A 529 -21.61 14.58 21.36
C VAL A 529 -20.17 14.29 21.85
N HIS A 530 -19.18 14.45 20.97
CA HIS A 530 -17.77 14.24 21.30
C HIS A 530 -17.26 15.20 22.40
N LEU A 531 -17.80 16.42 22.44
CA LEU A 531 -17.59 17.39 23.50
C LEU A 531 -18.91 17.58 24.27
N TYR A 532 -18.88 17.26 25.57
CA TYR A 532 -20.03 17.41 26.43
C TYR A 532 -19.74 18.40 27.56
N SER A 533 -20.54 19.46 27.68
CA SER A 533 -20.49 20.39 28.80
C SER A 533 -21.55 20.00 29.82
N ASN A 534 -21.09 19.54 30.99
CA ASN A 534 -21.99 19.12 32.05
C ASN A 534 -22.77 20.34 32.58
N PRO A 535 -24.11 20.33 32.52
CA PRO A 535 -24.93 21.49 32.88
C PRO A 535 -24.95 21.79 34.38
N ASN A 536 -24.55 20.84 35.24
CA ASN A 536 -24.60 20.99 36.69
C ASN A 536 -23.35 21.67 37.27
N ASN A 537 -22.19 21.48 36.65
CA ASN A 537 -20.90 21.99 37.14
C ASN A 537 -20.14 22.85 36.10
N GLY A 538 -20.67 22.99 34.87
CA GLY A 538 -20.07 23.77 33.79
C GLY A 538 -18.81 23.18 33.17
N THR A 539 -18.37 21.97 33.58
CA THR A 539 -17.14 21.36 33.06
C THR A 539 -17.36 20.73 31.69
N THR A 540 -16.50 21.05 30.73
CA THR A 540 -16.49 20.41 29.40
C THR A 540 -15.58 19.19 29.41
N THR A 541 -16.15 18.02 29.16
CA THR A 541 -15.45 16.73 29.07
C THR A 541 -15.35 16.28 27.62
N MET A 542 -14.17 15.82 27.22
CA MET A 542 -13.93 15.21 25.92
C MET A 542 -14.14 13.70 26.00
N ASN A 543 -15.12 13.18 25.27
CA ASN A 543 -15.42 11.75 25.24
C ASN A 543 -14.59 11.06 24.16
N ARG A 544 -13.70 10.14 24.56
CA ARG A 544 -12.74 9.48 23.66
C ARG A 544 -13.24 8.15 23.09
N SER A 545 -14.13 7.46 23.80
CA SER A 545 -14.79 6.24 23.31
C SER A 545 -16.31 6.43 23.24
N TYR A 546 -16.97 5.62 22.41
CA TYR A 546 -18.44 5.63 22.30
C TYR A 546 -19.08 5.28 23.64
N LEU A 547 -18.53 4.28 24.33
CA LEU A 547 -18.98 3.88 25.66
C LEU A 547 -18.80 5.00 26.69
N GLN A 548 -17.71 5.76 26.62
CA GLN A 548 -17.48 6.90 27.49
C GLN A 548 -18.47 8.04 27.22
N ALA A 549 -18.82 8.29 25.95
CA ALA A 549 -19.84 9.29 25.59
C ALA A 549 -21.22 8.89 26.12
N VAL A 550 -21.63 7.65 25.87
CA VAL A 550 -22.89 7.10 26.37
C VAL A 550 -22.96 7.19 27.90
N ARG A 551 -21.88 6.80 28.60
CA ARG A 551 -21.78 6.89 30.05
C ARG A 551 -21.95 8.33 30.52
N THR A 552 -21.06 9.22 30.10
CA THR A 552 -20.98 10.60 30.62
C THR A 552 -22.23 11.42 30.33
N ILE A 553 -22.88 11.20 29.18
CA ILE A 553 -24.03 12.00 28.74
C ILE A 553 -25.33 11.44 29.30
N LEU A 554 -25.53 10.11 29.26
CA LEU A 554 -26.79 9.48 29.63
C LEU A 554 -26.89 9.09 31.11
N GLU A 555 -25.82 9.23 31.90
CA GLU A 555 -25.79 8.95 33.35
C GLU A 555 -26.96 9.59 34.10
N SER A 556 -27.29 10.85 33.79
CA SER A 556 -28.38 11.59 34.45
C SER A 556 -29.80 11.18 34.03
N THR A 557 -29.96 10.58 32.85
CA THR A 557 -31.26 10.21 32.27
C THR A 557 -31.61 8.75 32.59
N PHE A 558 -30.62 7.88 32.70
CA PHE A 558 -30.80 6.45 33.00
C PHE A 558 -31.21 6.18 34.46
N THR A 559 -31.00 7.13 35.38
CA THR A 559 -31.48 7.06 36.77
C THR A 559 -33.01 6.92 36.86
N LEU A 560 -33.75 7.33 35.82
CA LEU A 560 -35.22 7.36 35.82
C LEU A 560 -35.87 6.14 35.13
N LEU A 561 -35.13 5.33 34.36
CA LEU A 561 -35.70 4.17 33.66
C LEU A 561 -35.37 2.80 34.27
N ILE A 562 -34.44 2.73 35.24
CA ILE A 562 -34.21 1.52 36.05
C ILE A 562 -33.78 1.93 37.45
N SER A 563 -34.75 2.30 38.29
CA SER A 563 -34.53 2.56 39.71
C SER A 563 -34.21 1.25 40.47
N HIS A 564 -32.93 1.04 40.78
CA HIS A 564 -32.54 0.63 42.14
C HIS A 564 -31.17 1.24 42.46
N PRO A 565 -31.08 2.15 43.45
CA PRO A 565 -29.91 2.99 43.69
C PRO A 565 -28.81 2.35 44.55
N GLU A 566 -28.73 1.01 44.64
CA GLU A 566 -27.71 0.34 45.44
C GLU A 566 -27.16 -0.89 44.73
N THR A 567 -26.13 -0.67 43.90
CA THR A 567 -25.06 -1.60 43.46
C THR A 567 -24.55 -1.11 42.10
N GLY A 568 -23.24 -1.17 41.85
CA GLY A 568 -22.61 -0.83 40.56
C GLY A 568 -23.00 -1.76 39.39
N SER A 569 -24.30 -1.95 39.16
CA SER A 569 -24.96 -2.91 38.26
C SER A 569 -25.32 -2.31 36.89
N GLN A 570 -25.48 -0.98 36.81
CA GLN A 570 -25.83 -0.30 35.56
C GLN A 570 -24.66 -0.24 34.55
N ASP A 571 -23.43 -0.05 35.03
CA ASP A 571 -22.21 -0.10 34.20
C ASP A 571 -22.00 -1.49 33.56
N ILE A 572 -22.42 -2.55 34.25
CA ILE A 572 -22.23 -3.94 33.81
C ILE A 572 -23.16 -4.26 32.63
N ARG A 573 -24.40 -3.76 32.60
CA ARG A 573 -25.37 -4.11 31.54
C ARG A 573 -25.00 -3.55 30.17
N MET A 574 -24.61 -2.28 30.09
CA MET A 574 -24.14 -1.66 28.85
C MET A 574 -22.82 -2.26 28.39
N ALA A 575 -21.88 -2.47 29.31
CA ALA A 575 -20.61 -3.13 29.00
C ALA A 575 -20.84 -4.55 28.48
N CYS A 576 -21.68 -5.36 29.14
CA CYS A 576 -22.07 -6.70 28.68
C CYS A 576 -22.75 -6.67 27.31
N TYR A 577 -23.58 -5.66 27.03
CA TYR A 577 -24.22 -5.48 25.74
C TYR A 577 -23.20 -5.22 24.62
N VAL A 578 -22.27 -4.28 24.84
CA VAL A 578 -21.19 -3.96 23.88
C VAL A 578 -20.26 -5.16 23.68
N VAL A 579 -19.91 -5.88 24.76
CA VAL A 579 -19.14 -7.13 24.70
C VAL A 579 -19.85 -8.17 23.84
N ALA A 580 -21.17 -8.33 24.00
CA ALA A 580 -21.97 -9.24 23.19
C ALA A 580 -22.05 -8.81 21.70
N CYS A 581 -22.06 -7.51 21.41
CA CYS A 581 -21.97 -6.99 20.05
C CYS A 581 -20.61 -7.30 19.41
N ILE A 582 -19.50 -7.02 20.12
CA ILE A 582 -18.14 -7.30 19.63
C ILE A 582 -17.93 -8.81 19.41
N PHE A 583 -18.45 -9.65 20.32
CA PHE A 583 -18.40 -11.11 20.18
C PHE A 583 -19.07 -11.60 18.89
N LYS A 584 -20.28 -11.10 18.58
CA LYS A 584 -21.01 -11.46 17.34
C LYS A 584 -20.23 -11.06 16.09
N THR A 585 -19.65 -9.86 16.09
CA THR A 585 -18.77 -9.40 15.01
C THR A 585 -17.55 -10.32 14.87
N GLY A 586 -16.97 -10.81 15.97
CA GLY A 586 -15.89 -11.80 15.97
C GLY A 586 -16.27 -13.14 15.31
N VAL A 587 -17.50 -13.62 15.54
CA VAL A 587 -18.04 -14.81 14.86
C VAL A 587 -18.13 -14.58 13.35
N VAL A 588 -18.70 -13.45 12.92
CA VAL A 588 -18.80 -13.08 11.50
C VAL A 588 -17.42 -13.09 10.82
N TYR A 589 -16.41 -12.45 11.43
CA TYR A 589 -15.06 -12.42 10.86
C TYR A 589 -14.41 -13.80 10.77
N THR A 590 -14.70 -14.69 11.71
CA THR A 590 -14.22 -16.08 11.67
C THR A 590 -14.81 -16.82 10.47
N ILE A 591 -16.11 -16.67 10.24
CA ILE A 591 -16.80 -17.26 9.08
C ILE A 591 -16.26 -16.67 7.77
N THR A 592 -16.15 -15.34 7.67
CA THR A 592 -15.62 -14.68 6.47
C THR A 592 -14.21 -15.15 6.12
N SER A 593 -13.32 -15.24 7.12
CA SER A 593 -11.94 -15.68 6.90
C SER A 593 -11.86 -17.12 6.40
N ALA A 594 -12.73 -18.00 6.92
CA ALA A 594 -12.83 -19.38 6.46
C ALA A 594 -13.32 -19.47 5.01
N ILE A 595 -14.37 -18.71 4.65
CA ILE A 595 -14.88 -18.63 3.27
C ILE A 595 -13.80 -18.13 2.31
N SER A 596 -13.04 -17.10 2.70
CA SER A 596 -11.93 -16.60 1.88
C SER A 596 -10.84 -17.64 1.66
N MET A 597 -10.44 -18.39 2.70
CA MET A 597 -9.44 -19.46 2.57
C MET A 597 -9.95 -20.63 1.74
N ARG A 598 -11.23 -21.00 1.88
CA ARG A 598 -11.86 -21.98 1.00
C ARG A 598 -11.87 -21.50 -0.46
N ALA A 599 -12.23 -20.25 -0.72
CA ALA A 599 -12.26 -19.69 -2.06
C ALA A 599 -10.87 -19.71 -2.73
N ILE A 600 -9.80 -19.42 -1.98
CA ILE A 600 -8.41 -19.56 -2.47
C ILE A 600 -8.12 -21.00 -2.88
N ARG A 601 -8.52 -21.97 -2.06
CA ARG A 601 -8.29 -23.39 -2.33
C ARG A 601 -9.11 -23.89 -3.52
N GLN A 602 -10.36 -23.45 -3.65
CA GLN A 602 -11.17 -23.72 -4.83
C GLN A 602 -10.56 -23.11 -6.10
N SER A 603 -10.07 -21.88 -6.03
CA SER A 603 -9.38 -21.24 -7.16
C SER A 603 -8.12 -22.02 -7.58
N ASN A 604 -7.32 -22.49 -6.62
CA ASN A 604 -6.14 -23.30 -6.92
C ASN A 604 -6.53 -24.65 -7.53
N CYS A 605 -7.57 -25.30 -7.01
CA CYS A 605 -8.09 -26.55 -7.55
C CYS A 605 -8.58 -26.40 -8.99
N TYR A 606 -9.35 -25.35 -9.31
CA TYR A 606 -9.77 -25.09 -10.69
C TYR A 606 -8.60 -24.79 -11.64
N HIS A 607 -7.50 -24.24 -11.11
CA HIS A 607 -6.28 -24.05 -11.89
C HIS A 607 -5.55 -25.38 -12.14
N GLU A 608 -5.48 -26.25 -11.15
CA GLU A 608 -4.75 -27.52 -11.24
C GLU A 608 -5.53 -28.60 -12.01
N GLU A 609 -6.83 -28.72 -11.73
CA GLU A 609 -7.68 -29.83 -12.21
C GLU A 609 -8.65 -29.41 -13.33
N GLY A 610 -8.71 -28.11 -13.65
CA GLY A 610 -9.62 -27.54 -14.65
C GLY A 610 -10.95 -27.05 -14.07
N HIS A 611 -11.66 -26.22 -14.84
CA HIS A 611 -12.88 -25.53 -14.37
C HIS A 611 -14.08 -26.45 -14.12
N ASP A 612 -14.06 -27.69 -14.65
CA ASP A 612 -15.12 -28.68 -14.46
C ASP A 612 -14.86 -29.63 -13.26
N ALA A 613 -13.76 -29.41 -12.52
CA ALA A 613 -13.41 -30.25 -11.36
C ALA A 613 -14.34 -30.02 -10.16
N VAL A 614 -14.65 -31.09 -9.42
CA VAL A 614 -15.50 -31.03 -8.22
C VAL A 614 -14.65 -30.63 -7.01
N CYS A 615 -14.45 -29.34 -6.84
CA CYS A 615 -13.60 -28.76 -5.78
C CYS A 615 -14.43 -28.39 -4.53
N GLU A 616 -14.69 -29.36 -3.65
CA GLU A 616 -15.37 -29.13 -2.36
C GLU A 616 -14.40 -29.18 -1.17
N TYR A 617 -14.48 -28.17 -0.30
CA TYR A 617 -13.69 -28.09 0.93
C TYR A 617 -14.59 -27.67 2.10
N ASP A 618 -14.32 -28.21 3.29
CA ASP A 618 -15.07 -27.91 4.52
C ASP A 618 -14.60 -26.59 5.16
N ASP A 619 -15.54 -25.68 5.42
CA ASP A 619 -15.29 -24.39 6.07
C ASP A 619 -14.76 -24.57 7.51
N LYS A 620 -15.15 -25.65 8.19
CA LYS A 620 -14.78 -25.92 9.59
C LYS A 620 -13.28 -26.04 9.79
N TYR A 621 -12.57 -26.65 8.84
CA TYR A 621 -11.11 -26.78 8.88
C TYR A 621 -10.44 -25.41 8.84
N TYR A 622 -10.89 -24.52 7.95
CA TYR A 622 -10.34 -23.18 7.83
C TYR A 622 -10.70 -22.29 9.02
N MET A 623 -11.86 -22.48 9.65
CA MET A 623 -12.20 -21.81 10.92
C MET A 623 -11.24 -22.21 12.05
N LEU A 624 -10.88 -23.50 12.15
CA LEU A 624 -9.87 -23.98 13.12
C LEU A 624 -8.49 -23.38 12.86
N LEU A 625 -8.06 -23.36 11.59
CA LEU A 625 -6.79 -22.77 11.19
C LEU A 625 -6.74 -21.27 11.53
N PHE A 626 -7.78 -20.52 11.18
CA PHE A 626 -7.89 -19.10 11.50
C PHE A 626 -7.90 -18.87 13.01
N GLY A 627 -8.69 -19.65 13.76
CA GLY A 627 -8.75 -19.57 15.22
C GLY A 627 -7.40 -19.82 15.88
N PHE A 628 -6.61 -20.79 15.40
CA PHE A 628 -5.25 -21.02 15.89
C PHE A 628 -4.33 -19.80 15.67
N VAL A 629 -4.32 -19.25 14.44
CA VAL A 629 -3.57 -18.03 14.12
C VAL A 629 -4.03 -16.87 14.98
N GLN A 630 -5.34 -16.73 15.20
CA GLN A 630 -5.94 -15.67 15.99
C GLN A 630 -5.63 -15.81 17.48
N ILE A 631 -5.53 -17.02 18.03
CA ILE A 631 -5.04 -17.25 19.40
C ILE A 631 -3.62 -16.69 19.53
N LEU A 632 -2.71 -17.03 18.61
CA LEU A 632 -1.33 -16.53 18.63
C LEU A 632 -1.28 -15.01 18.48
N ALA A 633 -1.95 -14.47 17.45
CA ALA A 633 -1.98 -13.03 17.17
C ALA A 633 -2.64 -12.23 18.30
N SER A 634 -3.66 -12.80 18.97
CA SER A 634 -4.34 -12.15 20.09
C SER A 634 -3.43 -11.92 21.28
N GLN A 635 -2.37 -12.72 21.48
CA GLN A 635 -1.47 -12.55 22.63
C GLN A 635 -0.55 -11.36 22.51
N ILE A 636 -0.32 -10.85 21.31
CA ILE A 636 0.68 -9.81 21.09
C ILE A 636 0.09 -8.44 21.49
N PRO A 637 0.62 -7.79 22.53
CA PRO A 637 0.09 -6.51 23.00
C PRO A 637 0.54 -5.37 22.10
N ASN A 638 -0.31 -4.35 21.93
CA ASN A 638 0.04 -3.06 21.35
C ASN A 638 0.60 -3.04 19.90
N ILE A 639 0.55 -4.13 19.12
CA ILE A 639 0.95 -4.07 17.69
C ILE A 639 0.12 -3.01 16.93
N PHE A 640 -1.10 -2.77 17.41
CA PHE A 640 -2.15 -2.09 16.66
C PHE A 640 -2.39 -0.63 17.07
N HIS A 641 -1.59 -0.11 18.01
CA HIS A 641 -1.45 1.34 18.18
C HIS A 641 -0.65 2.00 17.04
N THR A 642 -0.17 1.20 16.08
CA THR A 642 0.55 1.66 14.89
C THR A 642 -0.44 2.09 13.81
N LYS A 643 -0.36 3.36 13.40
CA LYS A 643 -1.23 3.97 12.38
C LYS A 643 -1.20 3.22 11.03
N TRP A 644 -0.11 2.50 10.74
CA TRP A 644 0.10 1.76 9.49
C TRP A 644 -0.89 0.61 9.30
N LEU A 645 -1.30 -0.08 10.37
CA LEU A 645 -2.20 -1.22 10.24
C LEU A 645 -3.60 -0.81 9.74
N SER A 646 -4.10 0.35 10.16
CA SER A 646 -5.37 0.87 9.63
C SER A 646 -5.24 1.35 8.19
N VAL A 647 -4.05 1.77 7.75
CA VAL A 647 -3.82 2.13 6.34
C VAL A 647 -3.79 0.88 5.49
N ILE A 648 -3.08 -0.18 5.90
CA ILE A 648 -3.13 -1.48 5.21
C ILE A 648 -4.56 -1.98 5.13
N ALA A 649 -5.29 -1.96 6.25
CA ALA A 649 -6.66 -2.42 6.29
C ALA A 649 -7.54 -1.59 5.34
N ALA A 650 -7.43 -0.26 5.32
CA ALA A 650 -8.11 0.60 4.35
C ALA A 650 -7.74 0.25 2.90
N THR A 651 -6.44 0.05 2.62
CA THR A 651 -5.95 -0.31 1.28
C THR A 651 -6.51 -1.66 0.85
N MET A 652 -6.43 -2.69 1.71
CA MET A 652 -7.00 -4.02 1.43
C MET A 652 -8.50 -3.94 1.20
N SER A 653 -9.23 -3.16 2.02
CA SER A 653 -10.67 -2.91 1.89
C SER A 653 -11.06 -2.34 0.54
N PHE A 654 -10.34 -1.32 0.08
CA PHE A 654 -10.51 -0.79 -1.26
C PHE A 654 -10.15 -1.83 -2.32
N THR A 655 -8.99 -2.48 -2.19
CA THR A 655 -8.50 -3.45 -3.15
C THR A 655 -9.54 -4.56 -3.39
N TYR A 656 -10.02 -5.25 -2.35
CA TYR A 656 -11.00 -6.33 -2.56
C TYR A 656 -12.36 -5.83 -3.04
N SER A 657 -12.76 -4.61 -2.67
CA SER A 657 -14.05 -4.03 -3.11
C SER A 657 -14.01 -3.62 -4.58
N PHE A 658 -12.90 -3.03 -5.03
CA PHE A 658 -12.65 -2.76 -6.44
C PHE A 658 -12.52 -4.05 -7.24
N ILE A 659 -11.85 -5.07 -6.71
CA ILE A 659 -11.79 -6.40 -7.33
C ILE A 659 -13.20 -6.97 -7.45
N GLY A 660 -13.98 -7.05 -6.37
CA GLY A 660 -15.34 -7.58 -6.39
C GLY A 660 -16.27 -6.85 -7.36
N MET A 661 -16.19 -5.52 -7.41
CA MET A 661 -16.92 -4.71 -8.39
C MET A 661 -16.47 -4.99 -9.83
N ALA A 662 -15.16 -5.06 -10.05
CA ALA A 662 -14.60 -5.36 -11.37
C ALA A 662 -15.02 -6.76 -11.84
N LEU A 663 -14.97 -7.78 -10.97
CA LEU A 663 -15.46 -9.14 -11.22
C LEU A 663 -16.95 -9.15 -11.58
N GLY A 664 -17.78 -8.40 -10.85
CA GLY A 664 -19.21 -8.27 -11.13
C GLY A 664 -19.49 -7.64 -12.49
N ILE A 665 -18.76 -6.56 -12.83
CA ILE A 665 -18.85 -5.92 -14.16
C ILE A 665 -18.38 -6.88 -15.26
N ALA A 666 -17.29 -7.61 -15.01
CA ALA A 666 -16.75 -8.64 -15.89
C ALA A 666 -17.81 -9.71 -16.21
N GLN A 667 -18.56 -10.15 -15.20
CA GLN A 667 -19.63 -11.13 -15.36
C GLN A 667 -20.79 -10.60 -16.22
N VAL A 668 -21.20 -9.34 -16.01
CA VAL A 668 -22.26 -8.70 -16.81
C VAL A 668 -21.83 -8.56 -18.28
N ILE A 669 -20.58 -8.16 -18.52
CA ILE A 669 -20.03 -8.04 -19.89
C ILE A 669 -19.96 -9.42 -20.55
N GLY A 670 -19.44 -10.43 -19.84
CA GLY A 670 -19.29 -11.79 -20.36
C GLY A 670 -20.61 -12.46 -20.74
N GLN A 671 -21.69 -12.17 -20.00
CA GLN A 671 -23.03 -12.68 -20.31
C GLN A 671 -23.76 -11.87 -21.38
N GLY A 672 -23.29 -10.66 -21.71
CA GLY A 672 -23.92 -9.76 -22.68
C GLY A 672 -25.29 -9.22 -22.25
N LYS A 673 -25.70 -9.44 -21.00
CA LYS A 673 -26.95 -8.97 -20.42
C LYS A 673 -26.79 -8.67 -18.93
N ILE A 674 -27.56 -7.72 -18.43
CA ILE A 674 -27.70 -7.46 -17.00
C ILE A 674 -28.68 -8.49 -16.44
N GLU A 675 -28.20 -9.37 -15.56
CA GLU A 675 -29.04 -10.36 -14.86
C GLU A 675 -29.76 -9.74 -13.65
N GLY A 676 -30.73 -10.48 -13.12
CA GLY A 676 -31.51 -10.09 -11.94
C GLY A 676 -32.87 -9.48 -12.30
N SER A 677 -33.80 -9.53 -11.35
CA SER A 677 -35.18 -9.08 -11.53
C SER A 677 -35.41 -7.76 -10.78
N ILE A 678 -36.36 -6.96 -11.29
CA ILE A 678 -36.84 -5.75 -10.62
C ILE A 678 -37.34 -6.06 -9.20
N ASN A 679 -37.97 -7.21 -9.01
CA ASN A 679 -38.54 -7.67 -7.73
C ASN A 679 -37.61 -8.63 -6.96
N GLY A 680 -36.37 -8.81 -7.43
CA GLY A 680 -35.42 -9.78 -6.89
C GLY A 680 -35.78 -11.23 -7.22
N ILE A 681 -35.08 -12.17 -6.60
CA ILE A 681 -35.23 -13.61 -6.85
C ILE A 681 -36.68 -14.07 -6.60
N SER A 682 -37.23 -14.85 -7.52
CA SER A 682 -38.54 -15.50 -7.37
C SER A 682 -38.44 -16.71 -6.45
N THR A 683 -39.33 -16.80 -5.46
CA THR A 683 -39.42 -17.93 -4.53
C THR A 683 -40.70 -18.71 -4.77
N VAL A 684 -40.73 -19.97 -4.29
CA VAL A 684 -41.89 -20.86 -4.44
C VAL A 684 -43.08 -20.36 -3.61
N ASN A 685 -42.82 -19.70 -2.48
CA ASN A 685 -43.85 -19.14 -1.59
C ASN A 685 -43.55 -17.67 -1.26
N HIS A 686 -44.61 -16.85 -1.14
CA HIS A 686 -44.54 -15.45 -0.69
C HIS A 686 -43.96 -15.33 0.72
N THR A 687 -44.26 -16.26 1.61
CA THR A 687 -43.72 -16.26 2.99
C THR A 687 -42.19 -16.38 2.99
N GLN A 688 -41.64 -17.24 2.13
CA GLN A 688 -40.19 -17.40 1.98
C GLN A 688 -39.54 -16.11 1.44
N LYS A 689 -40.22 -15.40 0.53
CA LYS A 689 -39.75 -14.10 0.04
C LYS A 689 -39.65 -13.07 1.16
N ILE A 690 -40.66 -13.02 2.04
CA ILE A 690 -40.70 -12.10 3.18
C ILE A 690 -39.49 -12.34 4.11
N TRP A 691 -39.19 -13.61 4.43
CA TRP A 691 -38.05 -13.94 5.27
C TRP A 691 -36.70 -13.60 4.63
N LEU A 692 -36.51 -13.91 3.35
CA LEU A 692 -35.30 -13.54 2.61
C LEU A 692 -35.10 -12.02 2.51
N VAL A 693 -36.19 -11.27 2.33
CA VAL A 693 -36.15 -9.80 2.36
C VAL A 693 -35.77 -9.30 3.76
N ALA A 694 -36.35 -9.86 4.82
CA ALA A 694 -35.99 -9.52 6.20
C ALA A 694 -34.51 -9.80 6.50
N GLN A 695 -33.97 -10.92 6.05
CA GLN A 695 -32.56 -11.28 6.18
C GLN A 695 -31.66 -10.31 5.40
N ALA A 696 -32.02 -10.00 4.14
CA ALA A 696 -31.29 -9.04 3.31
C ALA A 696 -31.23 -7.64 3.94
N LEU A 697 -32.30 -7.19 4.59
CA LEU A 697 -32.31 -5.94 5.35
C LEU A 697 -31.33 -5.99 6.55
N GLY A 698 -31.14 -7.16 7.17
CA GLY A 698 -30.17 -7.34 8.26
C GLY A 698 -28.72 -7.31 7.80
N ASP A 699 -28.45 -7.90 6.64
CA ASP A 699 -27.13 -7.82 6.00
C ASP A 699 -26.74 -6.38 5.68
N ILE A 700 -27.70 -5.61 5.15
CA ILE A 700 -27.54 -4.18 4.91
C ILE A 700 -27.34 -3.46 6.25
N ALA A 701 -28.17 -3.74 7.27
CA ALA A 701 -28.04 -3.13 8.59
C ALA A 701 -26.64 -3.35 9.20
N PHE A 702 -26.09 -4.56 9.10
CA PHE A 702 -24.75 -4.87 9.56
C PHE A 702 -23.68 -4.04 8.83
N SER A 703 -23.78 -3.93 7.50
CA SER A 703 -22.85 -3.18 6.66
C SER A 703 -22.82 -1.67 6.97
N PHE A 704 -23.94 -1.12 7.42
CA PHE A 704 -24.09 0.29 7.76
C PHE A 704 -23.88 0.60 9.26
N THR A 705 -23.50 -0.39 10.07
CA THR A 705 -23.28 -0.17 11.50
C THR A 705 -21.83 0.23 11.81
N PHE A 706 -21.55 1.53 11.82
CA PHE A 706 -20.19 2.08 12.08
C PHE A 706 -20.08 2.90 13.38
N SER A 707 -21.15 3.05 14.16
CA SER A 707 -21.15 3.86 15.40
C SER A 707 -20.17 3.38 16.48
N LEU A 708 -19.86 2.08 16.54
CA LEU A 708 -18.81 1.54 17.40
C LEU A 708 -17.39 1.90 16.90
N ILE A 709 -17.25 2.14 15.59
CA ILE A 709 -15.98 2.35 14.90
C ILE A 709 -15.50 3.78 15.06
N LEU A 710 -16.41 4.76 15.09
CA LEU A 710 -16.11 6.20 15.13
C LEU A 710 -15.23 6.64 16.32
N LEU A 711 -15.21 5.88 17.40
CA LEU A 711 -14.46 6.20 18.62
C LEU A 711 -13.50 5.09 19.09
N GLU A 712 -13.56 3.89 18.51
CA GLU A 712 -12.70 2.74 18.88
C GLU A 712 -12.04 2.15 17.64
N ILE A 713 -11.16 2.95 17.02
CA ILE A 713 -10.42 2.55 15.83
C ILE A 713 -9.17 1.75 16.23
N GLN A 714 -9.39 0.52 16.72
CA GLN A 714 -8.43 -0.58 16.70
C GLN A 714 -9.20 -1.89 16.52
N ILE A 715 -8.53 -2.90 15.96
CA ILE A 715 -9.07 -4.26 15.73
C ILE A 715 -10.01 -4.67 16.86
N TYR A 716 -11.29 -4.88 16.52
CA TYR A 716 -12.43 -4.98 17.44
C TYR A 716 -12.18 -5.84 18.71
N SER A 717 -11.49 -6.97 18.57
CA SER A 717 -11.20 -7.86 19.71
C SER A 717 -10.20 -7.26 20.70
N GLN A 718 -9.25 -6.44 20.24
CA GLN A 718 -8.24 -5.80 21.11
C GLN A 718 -8.86 -4.71 21.98
N THR A 719 -9.83 -3.96 21.45
CA THR A 719 -10.57 -3.00 22.26
C THR A 719 -11.37 -3.69 23.36
N LEU A 720 -12.02 -4.81 23.04
CA LEU A 720 -12.66 -5.67 24.04
C LEU A 720 -11.66 -6.18 25.09
N PHE A 721 -10.50 -6.68 24.66
CA PHE A 721 -9.46 -7.15 25.57
C PHE A 721 -8.97 -6.03 26.50
N ALA A 722 -8.77 -4.82 25.98
CA ALA A 722 -8.37 -3.67 26.77
C ALA A 722 -9.44 -3.24 27.77
N ILE A 723 -10.72 -3.24 27.37
CA ILE A 723 -11.84 -2.91 28.28
C ILE A 723 -11.91 -3.92 29.43
N VAL A 724 -11.87 -5.21 29.13
CA VAL A 724 -11.98 -6.27 30.15
C VAL A 724 -10.74 -6.32 31.04
N GLU A 725 -9.53 -6.20 30.48
CA GLU A 725 -8.28 -6.17 31.25
C GLU A 725 -8.25 -4.96 32.20
N ARG A 726 -8.65 -3.76 31.74
CA ARG A 726 -8.72 -2.56 32.60
C ARG A 726 -9.77 -2.70 33.69
N TRP A 727 -10.99 -3.12 33.33
CA TRP A 727 -12.07 -3.31 34.28
C TRP A 727 -11.70 -4.31 35.38
N TYR A 728 -11.09 -5.45 35.01
CA TYR A 728 -10.70 -6.46 35.97
C TYR A 728 -9.55 -5.97 36.87
N ALA A 729 -8.57 -5.25 36.31
CA ALA A 729 -7.47 -4.67 37.08
C ALA A 729 -7.94 -3.57 38.06
N GLU A 730 -8.90 -2.74 37.67
CA GLU A 730 -9.50 -1.70 38.53
C GLU A 730 -10.34 -2.33 39.65
N LYS A 731 -11.10 -3.39 39.34
CA LYS A 731 -12.00 -4.03 40.30
C LYS A 731 -11.30 -4.99 41.27
N PHE A 732 -10.23 -5.64 40.82
CA PHE A 732 -9.47 -6.62 41.60
C PHE A 732 -7.96 -6.32 41.57
N PRO A 733 -7.52 -5.20 42.16
CA PRO A 733 -6.12 -4.76 42.07
C PRO A 733 -5.11 -5.73 42.68
N GLU A 734 -5.52 -6.54 43.66
CA GLU A 734 -4.62 -7.52 44.33
C GLU A 734 -4.63 -8.92 43.69
N SER A 735 -5.41 -9.15 42.64
CA SER A 735 -5.56 -10.47 42.02
C SER A 735 -4.23 -10.99 41.47
N VAL A 736 -3.96 -12.28 41.69
CA VAL A 736 -2.79 -12.97 41.10
C VAL A 736 -2.90 -13.05 39.57
N LEU A 737 -4.13 -12.98 39.02
CA LEU A 737 -4.39 -13.10 37.59
C LEU A 737 -3.94 -11.88 36.78
N THR A 738 -3.80 -10.70 37.42
CA THR A 738 -3.33 -9.45 36.77
C THR A 738 -1.82 -9.25 36.90
N ARG A 739 -1.15 -10.04 37.75
CA ARG A 739 0.31 -9.97 37.90
C ARG A 739 0.99 -10.56 36.67
N ASP A 740 2.02 -9.88 36.17
CA ASP A 740 2.87 -10.40 35.09
C ASP A 740 3.66 -11.62 35.61
N VAL A 741 3.53 -12.77 34.93
CA VAL A 741 4.13 -14.05 35.38
C VAL A 741 5.40 -14.39 34.57
N GLY A 742 5.67 -13.70 33.46
CA GLY A 742 6.90 -13.84 32.69
C GLY A 742 6.84 -13.16 31.32
N SER A 743 7.94 -13.26 30.56
CA SER A 743 8.03 -12.84 29.16
C SER A 743 8.15 -14.05 28.23
N LEU A 744 7.38 -14.04 27.15
CA LEU A 744 7.42 -15.10 26.13
C LEU A 744 8.18 -14.58 24.90
N LYS A 745 9.18 -15.33 24.44
CA LYS A 745 9.92 -15.04 23.21
C LYS A 745 9.61 -16.14 22.19
N VAL A 746 8.80 -15.80 21.20
CA VAL A 746 8.50 -16.68 20.05
C VAL A 746 9.51 -16.37 18.95
N LEU A 747 9.95 -17.40 18.22
CA LEU A 747 10.87 -17.25 17.08
C LEU A 747 10.30 -16.22 16.09
N LEU A 748 11.08 -15.19 15.75
CA LEU A 748 10.73 -14.05 14.87
C LEU A 748 9.83 -12.94 15.47
N LEU A 749 9.44 -12.98 16.75
CA LEU A 749 8.63 -11.93 17.37
C LEU A 749 9.33 -11.23 18.56
N PRO A 750 9.02 -9.94 18.82
CA PRO A 750 9.50 -9.23 20.00
C PRO A 750 9.04 -9.90 21.30
N GLU A 751 9.81 -9.74 22.38
CA GLU A 751 9.49 -10.27 23.70
C GLU A 751 8.28 -9.54 24.30
N PHE A 752 7.24 -10.28 24.72
CA PHE A 752 6.03 -9.68 25.31
C PHE A 752 5.68 -10.30 26.67
N ARG A 753 5.15 -9.46 27.57
CA ARG A 753 4.75 -9.83 28.94
C ARG A 753 3.40 -10.55 28.95
N VAL A 754 3.33 -11.65 29.70
CA VAL A 754 2.15 -12.50 29.82
C VAL A 754 1.62 -12.46 31.25
N ASN A 755 0.33 -12.17 31.41
CA ASN A 755 -0.40 -12.39 32.65
C ASN A 755 -1.51 -13.44 32.44
N PRO A 756 -1.90 -14.21 33.47
CA PRO A 756 -2.88 -15.29 33.35
C PRO A 756 -4.25 -14.81 32.84
N LEU A 757 -4.68 -13.62 33.26
CA LEU A 757 -5.94 -13.02 32.79
C LEU A 757 -5.95 -12.86 31.27
N ARG A 758 -4.90 -12.26 30.71
CA ARG A 758 -4.73 -12.02 29.27
C ARG A 758 -4.73 -13.33 28.49
N LEU A 759 -3.93 -14.30 28.94
CA LEU A 759 -3.80 -15.57 28.24
C LEU A 759 -5.13 -16.34 28.24
N CYS A 760 -5.74 -16.51 29.40
CA CYS A 760 -7.00 -17.25 29.53
C CYS A 760 -8.14 -16.53 28.81
N PHE A 761 -8.36 -15.25 29.08
CA PHE A 761 -9.49 -14.52 28.51
C PHE A 761 -9.43 -14.43 26.99
N ARG A 762 -8.27 -14.05 26.42
CA ARG A 762 -8.12 -13.90 24.97
C ARG A 762 -8.26 -15.25 24.25
N THR A 763 -7.68 -16.32 24.80
CA THR A 763 -7.80 -17.67 24.25
C THR A 763 -9.25 -18.16 24.33
N THR A 764 -9.90 -18.02 25.49
CA THR A 764 -11.32 -18.40 25.66
C THR A 764 -12.22 -17.63 24.71
N TYR A 765 -11.99 -16.33 24.53
CA TYR A 765 -12.76 -15.51 23.59
C TYR A 765 -12.66 -16.07 22.16
N VAL A 766 -11.44 -16.32 21.66
CA VAL A 766 -11.23 -16.83 20.28
C VAL A 766 -11.81 -18.23 20.12
N VAL A 767 -11.64 -19.11 21.11
CA VAL A 767 -12.23 -20.47 21.08
C VAL A 767 -13.75 -20.42 21.04
N LEU A 768 -14.38 -19.51 21.80
CA LEU A 768 -15.83 -19.34 21.79
C LEU A 768 -16.35 -18.79 20.46
N THR A 769 -15.71 -17.76 19.88
CA THR A 769 -16.14 -17.24 18.57
C THR A 769 -15.98 -18.28 17.47
N MET A 770 -14.91 -19.08 17.53
CA MET A 770 -14.67 -20.18 16.62
C MET A 770 -15.72 -21.30 16.76
N ALA A 771 -16.01 -21.72 18.00
CA ALA A 771 -17.00 -22.76 18.26
C ALA A 771 -18.41 -22.35 17.77
N VAL A 772 -18.81 -21.09 18.00
CA VAL A 772 -20.09 -20.57 17.50
C VAL A 772 -20.09 -20.48 15.97
N GLY A 773 -18.99 -20.03 15.34
CA GLY A 773 -18.85 -20.00 13.89
C GLY A 773 -18.96 -21.39 13.24
N MET A 774 -18.37 -22.41 13.87
CA MET A 774 -18.47 -23.80 13.40
C MET A 774 -19.88 -24.40 13.60
N LEU A 775 -20.63 -23.94 14.61
CA LEU A 775 -22.01 -24.35 14.86
C LEU A 775 -23.00 -23.74 13.87
N PHE A 776 -22.70 -22.53 13.37
CA PHE A 776 -23.54 -21.80 12.43
C PHE A 776 -22.67 -21.21 11.29
N PRO A 777 -22.17 -22.03 10.35
CA PRO A 777 -21.32 -21.59 9.24
C PRO A 777 -22.14 -20.92 8.11
N TYR A 778 -23.19 -20.16 8.48
CA TYR A 778 -24.16 -19.56 7.57
C TYR A 778 -23.91 -18.05 7.49
N PHE A 779 -23.13 -17.62 6.49
CA PHE A 779 -22.60 -16.26 6.45
C PHE A 779 -23.68 -15.17 6.48
N ASN A 780 -24.64 -15.20 5.54
CA ASN A 780 -25.67 -14.15 5.45
C ASN A 780 -26.61 -14.20 6.66
N GLU A 781 -26.97 -15.38 7.14
CA GLU A 781 -27.88 -15.55 8.28
C GLU A 781 -27.25 -15.01 9.58
N VAL A 782 -25.97 -15.30 9.80
CA VAL A 782 -25.22 -14.82 10.98
C VAL A 782 -24.93 -13.32 10.90
N VAL A 783 -24.62 -12.80 9.70
CA VAL A 783 -24.43 -11.36 9.46
C VAL A 783 -25.73 -10.60 9.69
N ALA A 784 -26.85 -11.06 9.14
CA ALA A 784 -28.16 -10.45 9.33
C ALA A 784 -28.60 -10.46 10.80
N PHE A 785 -28.37 -11.57 11.51
CA PHE A 785 -28.63 -11.68 12.95
C PHE A 785 -27.77 -10.68 13.74
N ALA A 786 -26.48 -10.58 13.45
CA ALA A 786 -25.61 -9.60 14.09
C ALA A 786 -26.07 -8.16 13.80
N GLY A 787 -26.39 -7.84 12.53
CA GLY A 787 -26.88 -6.53 12.12
C GLY A 787 -28.16 -6.12 12.84
N SER A 788 -29.13 -7.04 12.93
CA SER A 788 -30.40 -6.79 13.62
C SER A 788 -30.23 -6.43 15.10
N ILE A 789 -29.26 -7.02 15.80
CA ILE A 789 -29.08 -6.71 17.22
C ILE A 789 -28.28 -5.42 17.39
N ILE A 790 -27.30 -5.17 16.52
CA ILE A 790 -26.38 -4.03 16.69
C ILE A 790 -27.01 -2.72 16.20
N PHE A 791 -27.76 -2.75 15.10
CA PHE A 791 -28.16 -1.55 14.35
C PHE A 791 -29.04 -0.57 15.14
N TRP A 792 -30.22 -0.98 15.62
CA TRP A 792 -31.09 -0.05 16.35
C TRP A 792 -30.46 0.55 17.61
N PRO A 793 -29.93 -0.24 18.57
CA PRO A 793 -29.45 0.33 19.82
C PRO A 793 -28.21 1.21 19.62
N LEU A 794 -27.23 0.77 18.83
CA LEU A 794 -25.94 1.44 18.70
C LEU A 794 -25.90 2.49 17.58
N THR A 795 -26.60 2.24 16.47
CA THR A 795 -26.65 3.20 15.36
C THR A 795 -27.70 4.26 15.59
N ILE A 796 -28.81 3.98 16.29
CA ILE A 796 -29.98 4.88 16.28
C ILE A 796 -30.34 5.36 17.68
N TYR A 797 -30.66 4.44 18.60
CA TYR A 797 -31.21 4.78 19.91
C TYR A 797 -30.25 5.63 20.75
N PHE A 798 -29.03 5.14 21.04
CA PHE A 798 -28.11 5.89 21.90
C PHE A 798 -27.67 7.24 21.29
N PRO A 799 -27.36 7.36 19.98
CA PRO A 799 -27.09 8.67 19.37
C PRO A 799 -28.25 9.66 19.52
N VAL A 800 -29.50 9.20 19.33
CA VAL A 800 -30.69 10.04 19.49
C VAL A 800 -30.89 10.46 20.95
N GLU A 801 -30.75 9.55 21.92
CA GLU A 801 -30.85 9.90 23.34
C GLU A 801 -29.73 10.88 23.77
N MET A 802 -28.48 10.64 23.34
CA MET A 802 -27.37 11.55 23.65
C MET A 802 -27.63 12.94 23.05
N TYR A 803 -28.19 13.02 21.86
CA TYR A 803 -28.57 14.26 21.22
C TYR A 803 -29.69 15.00 21.98
N PHE A 804 -30.70 14.29 22.50
CA PHE A 804 -31.75 14.89 23.34
C PHE A 804 -31.16 15.54 24.59
N VAL A 805 -30.27 14.84 25.29
CA VAL A 805 -29.63 15.35 26.50
C VAL A 805 -28.70 16.52 26.19
N GLN A 806 -27.86 16.39 25.17
CA GLN A 806 -26.87 17.42 24.82
C GLN A 806 -27.53 18.72 24.34
N LYS A 807 -28.54 18.64 23.46
CA LYS A 807 -29.24 19.82 22.95
C LYS A 807 -30.41 20.26 23.83
N LYS A 808 -30.61 19.62 24.99
CA LYS A 808 -31.71 19.89 25.94
C LYS A 808 -33.08 19.96 25.25
N ILE A 809 -33.35 18.99 24.38
CA ILE A 809 -34.61 18.97 23.61
C ILE A 809 -35.77 18.67 24.55
N VAL A 810 -36.69 19.63 24.66
CA VAL A 810 -37.89 19.49 25.50
C VAL A 810 -38.82 18.43 24.91
N PRO A 811 -39.38 17.52 25.74
CA PRO A 811 -40.38 16.56 25.29
C PRO A 811 -41.55 17.24 24.56
N TRP A 812 -42.16 16.52 23.61
CA TRP A 812 -43.32 17.01 22.83
C TRP A 812 -43.06 18.19 21.88
N THR A 813 -41.83 18.68 21.78
CA THR A 813 -41.46 19.59 20.70
C THR A 813 -41.48 18.87 19.35
N GLY A 814 -41.69 19.59 18.24
CA GLY A 814 -41.72 18.98 16.90
C GLY A 814 -40.44 18.19 16.58
N LYS A 815 -39.27 18.69 16.99
CA LYS A 815 -37.99 17.97 16.87
C LYS A 815 -37.96 16.69 17.71
N TRP A 816 -38.50 16.72 18.92
CA TRP A 816 -38.60 15.53 19.77
C TRP A 816 -39.51 14.46 19.15
N ILE A 817 -40.68 14.86 18.66
CA ILE A 817 -41.64 13.95 18.01
C ILE A 817 -41.01 13.29 16.79
N VAL A 818 -40.39 14.07 15.89
CA VAL A 818 -39.75 13.54 14.68
C VAL A 818 -38.65 12.54 15.03
N LEU A 819 -37.77 12.85 15.99
CA LEU A 819 -36.67 11.95 16.38
C LEU A 819 -37.16 10.69 17.10
N ARG A 820 -38.23 10.77 17.89
CA ARG A 820 -38.87 9.60 18.51
C ARG A 820 -39.54 8.72 17.47
N VAL A 821 -40.28 9.29 16.52
CA VAL A 821 -40.89 8.54 15.40
C VAL A 821 -39.81 7.86 14.57
N TYR A 822 -38.72 8.55 14.25
CA TYR A 822 -37.56 8.00 13.56
C TYR A 822 -36.96 6.80 14.30
N SER A 823 -36.67 6.93 15.60
CA SER A 823 -36.09 5.85 16.41
C SER A 823 -37.04 4.64 16.54
N THR A 824 -38.33 4.88 16.79
CA THR A 824 -39.33 3.81 16.91
C THR A 824 -39.59 3.10 15.58
N PHE A 825 -39.62 3.82 14.45
CA PHE A 825 -39.73 3.20 13.13
C PHE A 825 -38.57 2.24 12.87
N CYS A 826 -37.34 2.67 13.17
CA CYS A 826 -36.17 1.82 12.98
C CYS A 826 -36.14 0.63 13.95
N LEU A 827 -36.73 0.75 15.16
CA LEU A 827 -36.92 -0.38 16.07
C LEU A 827 -37.81 -1.45 15.43
N LEU A 828 -38.95 -1.05 14.86
CA LEU A 828 -39.89 -1.97 14.20
C LEU A 828 -39.25 -2.68 13.02
N VAL A 829 -38.52 -1.96 12.17
CA VAL A 829 -37.74 -2.55 11.07
C VAL A 829 -36.74 -3.56 11.62
N THR A 830 -36.03 -3.22 12.69
CA THR A 830 -35.01 -4.09 13.28
C THR A 830 -35.60 -5.37 13.90
N ILE A 831 -36.78 -5.29 14.53
CA ILE A 831 -37.51 -6.46 15.04
C ILE A 831 -37.94 -7.38 13.89
N TYR A 832 -38.42 -6.82 12.79
CA TYR A 832 -38.76 -7.57 11.58
C TYR A 832 -37.54 -8.31 11.00
N VAL A 833 -36.41 -7.62 10.89
CA VAL A 833 -35.13 -8.20 10.45
C VAL A 833 -34.65 -9.31 11.37
N LEU A 834 -34.71 -9.11 12.69
CA LEU A 834 -34.31 -10.12 13.67
C LEU A 834 -35.13 -11.40 13.51
N SER A 835 -36.44 -11.24 13.31
CA SER A 835 -37.37 -12.36 13.11
C SER A 835 -36.98 -13.20 11.88
N GLY A 836 -36.69 -12.55 10.74
CA GLY A 836 -36.25 -13.23 9.53
C GLY A 836 -34.86 -13.85 9.63
N SER A 837 -33.94 -13.23 10.39
CA SER A 837 -32.60 -13.78 10.60
C SER A 837 -32.65 -15.05 11.46
N ILE A 838 -33.52 -15.09 12.47
CA ILE A 838 -33.76 -16.27 13.31
C ILE A 838 -34.41 -17.39 12.48
N GLU A 839 -35.42 -17.07 11.68
CA GLU A 839 -36.07 -18.04 10.79
C GLU A 839 -35.06 -18.65 9.82
N GLY A 840 -34.23 -17.82 9.16
CA GLY A 840 -33.18 -18.29 8.26
C GLY A 840 -32.15 -19.20 8.94
N LEU A 841 -31.72 -18.87 10.15
CA LEU A 841 -30.82 -19.73 10.95
C LEU A 841 -31.46 -21.07 11.31
N ILE A 842 -32.75 -21.07 11.68
CA ILE A 842 -33.48 -22.30 12.01
C ILE A 842 -33.65 -23.16 10.76
N ALA A 843 -34.11 -22.57 9.65
CA ALA A 843 -34.34 -23.27 8.39
C ALA A 843 -33.06 -23.90 7.83
N LYS A 844 -31.92 -23.18 7.90
CA LYS A 844 -30.62 -23.71 7.44
C LYS A 844 -30.09 -24.84 8.32
N ARG A 845 -30.40 -24.84 9.62
CA ARG A 845 -29.85 -25.81 10.58
C ARG A 845 -30.71 -27.06 10.73
N PHE A 846 -32.03 -26.90 10.67
CA PHE A 846 -32.98 -27.98 11.01
C PHE A 846 -33.82 -28.46 9.83
N GLY A 847 -33.71 -27.83 8.65
CA GLY A 847 -34.56 -28.10 7.48
C GLY A 847 -35.88 -27.38 7.59
#